data_AF-E3D713-F1
#
_entry.id   AF-E3D713-F1
#
_cell.length_a   1.000
_cell.length_b   1.000
_cell.length_c   1.000
_cell.angle_alpha   90.00
_cell.angle_beta   90.00
_cell.angle_gamma   90.00
#
_symmetry.space_group_name_H-M   'P 1'
#
loop_
_entity.id
_entity.type
_entity.pdbx_description
1 polymer ?
#
loop_
_entity_poly.entity_id
_entity_poly.type
_entity_poly.pdbx_seq_one_letter_code
_entity_poly.pdbx_strand_id
1 'polypeptide(L)'
;MSSETVKSKKIKRKYAISNKRSRSIFPMVFISAIRMWFHEWRRFCILAVIAMLGVAVMTGIYAGCNDMLLGANDTYSKLKAYDLQIISTLGLTDKDVKAIKKLPFVSEAEAEKSFKATAHPSNNANLSYAMNVVQYNHNVKKLNRLHLMRGNMPTNNRQAVVTERFLHDSGLRIGSTLFLSMQQVTNQPNSSNQPIQNQKYKLLITGSVLDVNDLDNPNGYQSKAFRNSVISRYPIFTSAITESTNNLPYTAIYVRLNEARRVNDFSQKYRAIVANASNQIKDSVQSDCQEARTNQVVKDQTNQQVDQTIANMPMLKNAPDSVLAKARAQIYAKIKTEVQKHVPQARWHIFARISNGSYTRLRSDVASIQSLGYAFPVLFLVVAMMMSLTAMARMVEEERGLIGTYLSLGYGRCAAITRHAFFAIFACLVGGGIGDILGFLAIPSLLLKILRGLYTVPGVVLRYDWLYGSICVLAFVIPVAICTIIVSWRETRQVPAALLRPKSPKAGARVLLEHLPFIWNRLSFLNKVSIRNLARFKGRLFMTIGGVAGCTALIVCALALNDTVATLGIRQYDGIYRYDMISISTPDAFQNMKKSVQKDKSSNLVDTILPAYISSGEIAKSDADNGKSNSNSNNNSHNKIVGDSESVQIVVVKDAAALSNMVRLQDVNNNLQNISLNDDGPLLSQSAASSLGIASGNYITITNSSFKRAKVKLRAVVRNLIGSNIYMTSRCYERIFGFKNGKNVKNNALIMRLRGDDDARMRYADHVADRDGVLAVMNITRMKHSFSFDLMNAVVALIVTLAAGLALAVLFTLSSTNISERAREMATLKVLGFYRREVHAYVHKEMLTLTVIGILVGLPLGRLVAGLLTNALRMPSLYFEVEVSPLSYVIAGFATLIFALIVQWSTNPALDRIDPVSSLKSVE
;
A
#
# COMPACT_ATOMS: atom_id res chain seq x y z
N MET A 1 11.02 9.27 74.91
CA MET A 1 10.16 9.51 73.72
C MET A 1 10.75 10.66 72.91
N SER A 2 11.67 10.30 72.02
CA SER A 2 12.80 11.11 71.56
C SER A 2 12.60 11.65 70.14
N SER A 3 13.58 12.44 69.71
CA SER A 3 13.62 13.35 68.53
C SER A 3 13.06 12.85 67.19
N GLU A 4 12.87 11.54 67.00
CA GLU A 4 12.29 10.96 65.78
C GLU A 4 10.82 11.33 65.57
N THR A 5 10.04 11.41 66.65
CA THR A 5 8.62 11.81 66.56
C THR A 5 8.46 13.28 66.17
N VAL A 6 9.39 14.15 66.58
CA VAL A 6 9.45 15.57 66.22
C VAL A 6 9.95 15.76 64.78
N LYS A 7 10.96 14.98 64.34
CA LYS A 7 11.41 14.95 62.93
C LYS A 7 10.31 14.46 62.00
N SER A 8 9.61 13.38 62.34
CA SER A 8 8.49 12.83 61.57
C SER A 8 7.31 13.82 61.47
N LYS A 9 6.94 14.49 62.57
CA LYS A 9 5.92 15.56 62.54
C LYS A 9 6.37 16.78 61.74
N LYS A 10 7.64 17.20 61.79
CA LYS A 10 8.18 18.31 60.97
C LYS A 10 8.22 17.96 59.48
N ILE A 11 8.56 16.71 59.12
CA ILE A 11 8.55 16.22 57.74
C ILE A 11 7.11 16.16 57.22
N LYS A 12 6.18 15.56 57.98
CA LYS A 12 4.74 15.54 57.62
C LYS A 12 4.14 16.94 57.54
N ARG A 13 4.50 17.89 58.41
CA ARG A 13 4.10 19.31 58.30
C ARG A 13 4.69 19.98 57.06
N LYS A 14 5.98 19.77 56.74
CA LYS A 14 6.60 20.31 55.51
C LYS A 14 5.92 19.77 54.26
N TYR A 15 5.62 18.47 54.21
CA TYR A 15 4.87 17.86 53.10
C TYR A 15 3.44 18.39 53.03
N ALA A 16 2.72 18.52 54.16
CA ALA A 16 1.36 19.06 54.20
C ALA A 16 1.29 20.55 53.80
N ILE A 17 2.24 21.38 54.23
CA ILE A 17 2.33 22.81 53.88
C ILE A 17 2.75 22.98 52.41
N SER A 18 3.68 22.16 51.90
CA SER A 18 4.04 22.10 50.48
C SER A 18 2.83 21.72 49.61
N ASN A 19 2.07 20.71 50.02
CA ASN A 19 0.89 20.24 49.29
C ASN A 19 -0.28 21.25 49.35
N LYS A 20 -0.45 21.98 50.47
CA LYS A 20 -1.46 23.04 50.62
C LYS A 20 -1.10 24.31 49.82
N ARG A 21 0.18 24.72 49.76
CA ARG A 21 0.67 25.80 48.87
C ARG A 21 0.59 25.40 47.39
N SER A 22 0.94 24.17 47.03
CA SER A 22 0.83 23.66 45.66
C SER A 22 -0.62 23.69 45.15
N ARG A 23 -1.59 23.27 46.00
CA ARG A 23 -3.02 23.32 45.67
C ARG A 23 -3.61 24.73 45.57
N SER A 24 -3.07 25.75 46.27
CA SER A 24 -3.57 27.13 46.18
C SER A 24 -2.96 27.95 45.03
N ILE A 25 -1.75 27.59 44.57
CA ILE A 25 -1.06 28.30 43.48
C ILE A 25 -1.64 27.93 42.12
N PHE A 26 -2.09 26.69 41.95
CA PHE A 26 -2.62 26.16 40.69
C PHE A 26 -3.82 26.97 40.11
N PRO A 27 -4.89 27.28 40.88
CA PRO A 27 -5.99 28.11 40.36
C PRO A 27 -5.54 29.54 40.02
N MET A 28 -4.57 30.10 40.76
CA MET A 28 -4.04 31.44 40.48
C MET A 28 -3.20 31.47 39.20
N VAL A 29 -2.37 30.45 38.99
CA VAL A 29 -1.60 30.26 37.74
C VAL A 29 -2.54 30.01 36.56
N PHE A 30 -3.63 29.28 36.76
CA PHE A 30 -4.65 29.02 35.74
C PHE A 30 -5.36 30.32 35.31
N ILE A 31 -5.82 31.14 36.26
CA ILE A 31 -6.43 32.45 35.96
C ILE A 31 -5.44 33.37 35.25
N SER A 32 -4.17 33.36 35.69
CA SER A 32 -3.10 34.12 35.03
C SER A 32 -2.85 33.64 33.60
N ALA A 33 -2.85 32.32 33.35
CA ALA A 33 -2.70 31.73 32.03
C ALA A 33 -3.89 32.08 31.10
N ILE A 34 -5.12 32.12 31.61
CA ILE A 34 -6.29 32.58 30.86
C ILE A 34 -6.15 34.06 30.48
N ARG A 35 -5.71 34.91 31.41
CA ARG A 35 -5.51 36.33 31.11
C ARG A 35 -4.41 36.54 30.06
N MET A 36 -3.34 35.75 30.15
CA MET A 36 -2.27 35.69 29.16
C MET A 36 -2.80 35.25 27.78
N TRP A 37 -3.76 34.32 27.75
CA TRP A 37 -4.43 33.89 26.52
C TRP A 37 -5.21 35.02 25.84
N PHE A 38 -6.00 35.79 26.58
CA PHE A 38 -6.70 36.95 26.01
C PHE A 38 -5.75 38.02 25.48
N HIS A 39 -4.60 38.22 26.12
CA HIS A 39 -3.61 39.21 25.68
C HIS A 39 -2.86 38.74 24.42
N GLU A 40 -2.41 37.48 24.37
CA GLU A 40 -1.60 36.90 23.30
C GLU A 40 -2.40 35.96 22.37
N TRP A 41 -3.67 36.30 22.10
CA TRP A 41 -4.60 35.43 21.37
C TRP A 41 -4.11 35.06 19.95
N ARG A 42 -3.35 35.95 19.30
CA ARG A 42 -2.79 35.71 17.96
C ARG A 42 -1.81 34.53 17.95
N ARG A 43 -0.88 34.50 18.92
CA ARG A 43 0.11 33.41 19.05
C ARG A 43 -0.55 32.10 19.42
N PHE A 44 -1.58 32.18 20.26
CA PHE A 44 -2.40 31.03 20.60
C PHE A 44 -3.05 30.43 19.36
N CYS A 45 -3.74 31.24 18.53
CA CYS A 45 -4.39 30.77 17.32
C CYS A 45 -3.39 30.14 16.34
N ILE A 46 -2.22 30.73 16.17
CA ILE A 46 -1.16 30.18 15.32
C ILE A 46 -0.71 28.81 15.81
N LEU A 47 -0.39 28.68 17.11
CA LEU A 47 0.03 27.41 17.69
C LEU A 47 -1.06 26.34 17.58
N ALA A 48 -2.32 26.74 17.81
CA ALA A 48 -3.48 25.88 17.64
C ALA A 48 -3.66 25.43 16.18
N VAL A 49 -3.47 26.29 15.18
CA VAL A 49 -3.56 25.92 13.75
C VAL A 49 -2.45 24.94 13.35
N ILE A 50 -1.21 25.14 13.85
CA ILE A 50 -0.10 24.22 13.61
C ILE A 50 -0.42 22.83 14.19
N ALA A 51 -0.90 22.78 15.44
CA ALA A 51 -1.32 21.52 16.06
C ALA A 51 -2.52 20.89 15.34
N MET A 52 -3.50 21.71 14.92
CA MET A 52 -4.69 21.27 14.20
C MET A 52 -4.33 20.58 12.88
N LEU A 53 -3.52 21.20 12.03
CA LEU A 53 -3.10 20.62 10.75
C LEU A 53 -2.27 19.36 10.96
N GLY A 54 -1.35 19.37 11.94
CA GLY A 54 -0.51 18.21 12.23
C GLY A 54 -1.30 17.00 12.72
N VAL A 55 -2.23 17.20 13.67
CA VAL A 55 -3.09 16.12 14.20
C VAL A 55 -4.08 15.65 13.13
N ALA A 56 -4.70 16.56 12.36
CA ALA A 56 -5.66 16.21 11.32
C ALA A 56 -5.07 15.28 10.27
N VAL A 57 -3.85 15.56 9.79
CA VAL A 57 -3.16 14.69 8.82
C VAL A 57 -2.94 13.29 9.41
N MET A 58 -2.51 13.23 10.68
CA MET A 58 -2.16 11.98 11.35
C MET A 58 -3.37 11.09 11.61
N THR A 59 -4.47 11.67 12.09
CA THR A 59 -5.68 10.92 12.42
C THR A 59 -6.47 10.61 11.16
N GLY A 60 -6.57 11.54 10.22
CA GLY A 60 -7.42 11.42 9.04
C GLY A 60 -6.98 10.36 8.03
N ILE A 61 -5.68 10.28 7.71
CA ILE A 61 -5.20 9.26 6.76
C ILE A 61 -5.35 7.86 7.35
N TYR A 62 -5.02 7.70 8.64
CA TYR A 62 -5.20 6.44 9.36
C TYR A 62 -6.68 6.03 9.43
N ALA A 63 -7.56 6.96 9.82
CA ALA A 63 -8.99 6.71 9.96
C ALA A 63 -9.60 6.25 8.63
N GLY A 64 -9.30 6.92 7.52
CA GLY A 64 -9.84 6.56 6.21
C GLY A 64 -9.36 5.18 5.74
N CYS A 65 -8.11 4.81 6.00
CA CYS A 65 -7.58 3.49 5.70
C CYS A 65 -8.24 2.41 6.56
N ASN A 66 -8.34 2.65 7.88
CA ASN A 66 -8.91 1.71 8.82
C ASN A 66 -10.42 1.50 8.57
N ASP A 67 -11.17 2.57 8.29
CA ASP A 67 -12.59 2.52 7.96
C ASP A 67 -12.86 1.67 6.72
N MET A 68 -12.01 1.79 5.69
CA MET A 68 -12.12 0.93 4.49
C MET A 68 -11.88 -0.55 4.83
N LEU A 69 -10.83 -0.87 5.59
CA LEU A 69 -10.54 -2.26 6.00
C LEU A 69 -11.63 -2.83 6.89
N LEU A 70 -12.17 -2.03 7.81
CA LEU A 70 -13.28 -2.42 8.67
C LEU A 70 -14.58 -2.61 7.86
N GLY A 71 -14.85 -1.75 6.88
CA GLY A 71 -15.98 -1.90 5.98
C GLY A 71 -15.89 -3.18 5.13
N ALA A 72 -14.68 -3.50 4.65
CA ALA A 72 -14.44 -4.76 3.94
C ALA A 72 -14.58 -5.98 4.86
N ASN A 73 -14.07 -5.91 6.09
CA ASN A 73 -14.24 -6.94 7.12
C ASN A 73 -15.73 -7.17 7.47
N ASP A 74 -16.50 -6.10 7.63
CA ASP A 74 -17.94 -6.17 7.87
C ASP A 74 -18.68 -6.79 6.68
N THR A 75 -18.26 -6.46 5.46
CA THR A 75 -18.80 -7.06 4.22
C THR A 75 -18.52 -8.56 4.18
N TYR A 76 -17.28 -8.99 4.45
CA TYR A 76 -16.91 -10.40 4.52
C TYR A 76 -17.69 -11.15 5.59
N SER A 77 -17.91 -10.53 6.76
CA SER A 77 -18.69 -11.14 7.84
C SER A 77 -20.16 -11.29 7.48
N LYS A 78 -20.79 -10.23 6.92
CA LYS A 78 -22.19 -10.21 6.48
C LYS A 78 -22.46 -11.23 5.36
N LEU A 79 -21.55 -11.33 4.39
CA LEU A 79 -21.67 -12.25 3.27
C LEU A 79 -21.17 -13.68 3.59
N LYS A 80 -20.71 -13.92 4.83
CA LYS A 80 -20.15 -15.19 5.29
C LYS A 80 -19.07 -15.72 4.32
N ALA A 81 -18.10 -14.88 4.02
CA ALA A 81 -16.96 -15.22 3.18
C ALA A 81 -16.15 -16.39 3.76
N TYR A 82 -15.56 -17.21 2.89
CA TYR A 82 -14.69 -18.33 3.26
C TYR A 82 -13.31 -17.88 3.75
N ASP A 83 -12.65 -18.67 4.59
CA ASP A 83 -11.27 -18.42 5.03
C ASP A 83 -10.27 -19.25 4.24
N LEU A 84 -10.64 -20.50 3.93
CA LEU A 84 -9.85 -21.45 3.16
C LEU A 84 -10.69 -21.99 1.99
N GLN A 85 -10.05 -22.15 0.85
CA GLN A 85 -10.59 -22.80 -0.35
C GLN A 85 -9.70 -23.99 -0.68
N ILE A 86 -10.31 -25.15 -0.90
CA ILE A 86 -9.62 -26.38 -1.25
C ILE A 86 -10.04 -26.75 -2.67
N ILE A 87 -9.06 -26.89 -3.55
CA ILE A 87 -9.26 -27.28 -4.96
C ILE A 87 -8.50 -28.59 -5.20
N SER A 88 -9.13 -29.54 -5.90
CA SER A 88 -8.54 -30.83 -6.24
C SER A 88 -8.36 -30.97 -7.75
N THR A 89 -7.26 -31.60 -8.17
CA THR A 89 -7.00 -31.89 -9.59
C THR A 89 -8.00 -32.88 -10.20
N LEU A 90 -8.57 -33.79 -9.40
CA LEU A 90 -9.54 -34.82 -9.84
C LEU A 90 -10.97 -34.58 -9.29
N GLY A 91 -11.23 -33.36 -8.82
CA GLY A 91 -12.48 -32.99 -8.14
C GLY A 91 -12.59 -33.54 -6.70
N LEU A 92 -13.64 -33.14 -6.00
CA LEU A 92 -13.91 -33.40 -4.58
C LEU A 92 -15.26 -34.12 -4.40
N THR A 93 -15.43 -34.83 -3.29
CA THR A 93 -16.62 -35.64 -3.00
C THR A 93 -17.31 -35.23 -1.70
N ASP A 94 -18.56 -35.68 -1.49
CA ASP A 94 -19.28 -35.44 -0.22
C ASP A 94 -18.56 -36.03 1.01
N LYS A 95 -17.78 -37.10 0.82
CA LYS A 95 -16.97 -37.69 1.89
C LYS A 95 -15.88 -36.72 2.36
N ASP A 96 -15.27 -36.01 1.42
CA ASP A 96 -14.24 -35.01 1.70
C ASP A 96 -14.82 -33.83 2.49
N VAL A 97 -16.02 -33.37 2.10
CA VAL A 97 -16.75 -32.31 2.82
C VAL A 97 -17.05 -32.74 4.26
N LYS A 98 -17.51 -33.98 4.46
CA LYS A 98 -17.78 -34.54 5.79
C LYS A 98 -16.50 -34.67 6.62
N ALA A 99 -15.39 -35.08 6.01
CA ALA A 99 -14.09 -35.19 6.69
C ALA A 99 -13.63 -33.83 7.22
N ILE A 100 -13.71 -32.79 6.39
CA ILE A 100 -13.35 -31.42 6.79
C ILE A 100 -14.29 -30.90 7.88
N LYS A 101 -15.59 -31.18 7.79
CA LYS A 101 -16.58 -30.75 8.78
C LYS A 101 -16.39 -31.39 10.17
N LYS A 102 -15.72 -32.54 10.27
CA LYS A 102 -15.40 -33.19 11.55
C LYS A 102 -14.27 -32.50 12.33
N LEU A 103 -13.48 -31.64 11.68
CA LEU A 103 -12.36 -30.95 12.32
C LEU A 103 -12.88 -29.91 13.34
N PRO A 104 -12.35 -29.87 14.57
CA PRO A 104 -12.92 -29.07 15.67
C PRO A 104 -12.81 -27.55 15.46
N PHE A 105 -11.84 -27.10 14.66
CA PHE A 105 -11.63 -25.69 14.35
C PHE A 105 -12.48 -25.19 13.16
N VAL A 106 -13.14 -26.11 12.45
CA VAL A 106 -14.01 -25.79 11.30
C VAL A 106 -15.41 -25.47 11.78
N SER A 107 -15.93 -24.33 11.31
CA SER A 107 -17.27 -23.86 11.66
C SER A 107 -18.32 -24.30 10.64
N GLU A 108 -18.05 -24.00 9.38
CA GLU A 108 -18.91 -24.30 8.25
C GLU A 108 -18.00 -24.74 7.09
N ALA A 109 -18.39 -25.80 6.38
CA ALA A 109 -17.73 -26.27 5.17
C ALA A 109 -18.81 -26.54 4.11
N GLU A 110 -18.65 -25.95 2.93
CA GLU A 110 -19.60 -26.06 1.83
C GLU A 110 -18.85 -26.30 0.52
N ALA A 111 -19.33 -27.25 -0.29
CA ALA A 111 -18.76 -27.53 -1.59
C ALA A 111 -19.45 -26.72 -2.70
N GLU A 112 -18.70 -26.41 -3.75
CA GLU A 112 -19.19 -25.68 -4.91
C GLU A 112 -18.82 -26.39 -6.21
N LYS A 113 -19.74 -26.31 -7.17
CA LYS A 113 -19.54 -26.75 -8.55
C LYS A 113 -19.41 -25.53 -9.44
N SER A 114 -18.35 -25.50 -10.23
CA SER A 114 -18.15 -24.48 -11.25
C SER A 114 -17.68 -25.11 -12.56
N PHE A 115 -18.19 -24.57 -13.68
CA PHE A 115 -17.96 -25.07 -15.02
C PHE A 115 -17.49 -23.96 -15.95
N LYS A 116 -16.56 -24.30 -16.83
CA LYS A 116 -16.11 -23.40 -17.89
C LYS A 116 -17.13 -23.45 -19.04
N ALA A 117 -17.71 -22.30 -19.38
CA ALA A 117 -18.63 -22.16 -20.51
C ALA A 117 -18.26 -20.95 -21.37
N THR A 118 -18.69 -20.92 -22.63
CA THR A 118 -18.67 -19.72 -23.47
C THR A 118 -20.10 -19.22 -23.65
N ALA A 119 -20.30 -17.92 -23.51
CA ALA A 119 -21.59 -17.27 -23.60
C ALA A 119 -21.67 -16.41 -24.87
N HIS A 120 -22.80 -16.50 -25.57
CA HIS A 120 -23.08 -15.70 -26.75
C HIS A 120 -24.36 -14.89 -26.51
N PRO A 121 -24.37 -13.57 -26.72
CA PRO A 121 -25.57 -12.78 -26.62
C PRO A 121 -26.54 -13.11 -27.77
N SER A 122 -27.85 -13.07 -27.48
CA SER A 122 -28.87 -13.36 -28.51
C SER A 122 -28.85 -12.39 -29.71
N ASN A 123 -28.31 -11.18 -29.52
CA ASN A 123 -28.30 -10.14 -30.55
C ASN A 123 -27.10 -10.23 -31.50
N ASN A 124 -26.04 -10.97 -31.15
CA ASN A 124 -24.84 -11.07 -31.99
C ASN A 124 -24.08 -12.38 -31.70
N ALA A 125 -24.12 -13.32 -32.66
CA ALA A 125 -23.50 -14.63 -32.52
C ALA A 125 -21.95 -14.59 -32.60
N ASN A 126 -21.36 -13.52 -33.12
CA ASN A 126 -19.90 -13.40 -33.28
C ASN A 126 -19.19 -12.95 -31.99
N LEU A 127 -19.93 -12.41 -31.02
CA LEU A 127 -19.37 -12.04 -29.71
C LEU A 127 -19.42 -13.26 -28.79
N SER A 128 -18.24 -13.74 -28.37
CA SER A 128 -18.13 -14.84 -27.41
C SER A 128 -17.45 -14.36 -26.14
N TYR A 129 -18.07 -14.64 -24.99
CA TYR A 129 -17.53 -14.30 -23.68
C TYR A 129 -17.19 -15.58 -22.93
N ALA A 130 -15.94 -15.70 -22.49
CA ALA A 130 -15.55 -16.80 -21.62
C ALA A 130 -16.15 -16.60 -20.23
N MET A 131 -16.93 -17.57 -19.77
CA MET A 131 -17.62 -17.54 -18.47
C MET A 131 -17.21 -18.71 -17.57
N ASN A 132 -17.29 -18.47 -16.27
CA ASN A 132 -17.26 -19.49 -15.23
C ASN A 132 -18.66 -19.59 -14.61
N VAL A 133 -19.39 -20.65 -14.94
CA VAL A 133 -20.76 -20.88 -14.46
C VAL A 133 -20.67 -21.53 -13.08
N VAL A 134 -21.18 -20.84 -12.07
CA VAL A 134 -21.15 -21.27 -10.67
C VAL A 134 -22.55 -21.67 -10.22
N GLN A 135 -22.67 -22.86 -9.60
CA GLN A 135 -23.93 -23.31 -9.02
C GLN A 135 -24.28 -22.45 -7.81
N TYR A 136 -25.37 -21.69 -7.91
CA TYR A 136 -25.81 -20.82 -6.85
C TYR A 136 -27.31 -20.93 -6.63
N ASN A 137 -27.69 -21.41 -5.44
CA ASN A 137 -29.07 -21.38 -4.96
C ASN A 137 -29.14 -20.51 -3.71
N HIS A 138 -29.79 -19.35 -3.83
CA HIS A 138 -29.83 -18.34 -2.77
C HIS A 138 -30.39 -18.87 -1.44
N ASN A 139 -31.41 -19.74 -1.49
CA ASN A 139 -32.09 -20.21 -0.28
C ASN A 139 -31.27 -21.24 0.50
N VAL A 140 -30.41 -21.98 -0.19
CA VAL A 140 -29.61 -23.07 0.40
C VAL A 140 -28.20 -22.59 0.79
N LYS A 141 -27.68 -21.58 0.09
CA LYS A 141 -26.29 -21.12 0.24
C LYS A 141 -26.02 -20.54 1.64
N LYS A 142 -25.03 -21.11 2.34
CA LYS A 142 -24.61 -20.63 3.67
C LYS A 142 -23.32 -19.81 3.60
N LEU A 143 -22.35 -20.25 2.80
CA LEU A 143 -21.08 -19.56 2.59
C LEU A 143 -21.07 -18.75 1.28
N ASN A 144 -20.27 -17.68 1.23
CA ASN A 144 -20.07 -16.83 0.05
C ASN A 144 -21.38 -16.33 -0.55
N ARG A 145 -22.20 -15.70 0.30
CA ARG A 145 -23.45 -15.10 -0.16
C ARG A 145 -23.15 -13.92 -1.07
N LEU A 146 -23.96 -13.76 -2.11
CA LEU A 146 -23.83 -12.66 -3.07
C LEU A 146 -24.60 -11.45 -2.56
N HIS A 147 -24.05 -10.26 -2.79
CA HIS A 147 -24.77 -9.02 -2.52
C HIS A 147 -25.42 -8.51 -3.81
N LEU A 148 -26.74 -8.35 -3.80
CA LEU A 148 -27.50 -7.87 -4.95
C LEU A 148 -27.30 -6.36 -5.10
N MET A 149 -26.78 -5.93 -6.24
CA MET A 149 -26.56 -4.51 -6.56
C MET A 149 -27.77 -3.91 -7.29
N ARG A 150 -28.25 -4.59 -8.34
CA ARG A 150 -29.43 -4.19 -9.14
C ARG A 150 -30.19 -5.40 -9.64
N GLY A 151 -31.49 -5.26 -9.88
CA GLY A 151 -32.35 -6.33 -10.39
C GLY A 151 -32.76 -7.32 -9.31
N ASN A 152 -33.02 -8.57 -9.68
CA ASN A 152 -33.51 -9.62 -8.78
C ASN A 152 -32.59 -10.86 -8.78
N MET A 153 -32.51 -11.54 -7.64
CA MET A 153 -31.82 -12.84 -7.50
C MET A 153 -32.51 -13.92 -8.35
N PRO A 154 -31.78 -14.94 -8.85
CA PRO A 154 -32.35 -15.95 -9.71
C PRO A 154 -33.23 -16.89 -8.89
N THR A 155 -34.51 -17.03 -9.27
CA THR A 155 -35.46 -17.95 -8.63
C THR A 155 -35.65 -19.24 -9.44
N ASN A 156 -35.46 -19.17 -10.75
CA ASN A 156 -35.68 -20.27 -11.69
C ASN A 156 -34.40 -20.71 -12.41
N ASN A 157 -34.38 -21.97 -12.86
CA ASN A 157 -33.29 -22.59 -13.65
C ASN A 157 -33.13 -22.03 -15.07
N ARG A 158 -33.71 -20.87 -15.39
CA ARG A 158 -33.47 -20.14 -16.65
C ARG A 158 -33.01 -18.70 -16.39
N GLN A 159 -32.75 -18.38 -15.14
CA GLN A 159 -32.31 -17.07 -14.70
C GLN A 159 -30.88 -17.16 -14.19
N ALA A 160 -30.13 -16.09 -14.41
CA ALA A 160 -28.79 -15.96 -13.89
C ALA A 160 -28.53 -14.52 -13.48
N VAL A 161 -27.66 -14.38 -12.49
CA VAL A 161 -27.09 -13.10 -12.11
C VAL A 161 -25.62 -13.06 -12.51
N VAL A 162 -25.21 -11.89 -12.97
CA VAL A 162 -23.86 -11.65 -13.49
C VAL A 162 -23.18 -10.58 -12.64
N THR A 163 -21.87 -10.49 -12.72
CA THR A 163 -21.15 -9.38 -12.07
C THR A 163 -21.40 -8.07 -12.81
N GLU A 164 -21.29 -6.95 -12.09
CA GLU A 164 -21.43 -5.63 -12.69
C GLU A 164 -20.37 -5.38 -13.77
N ARG A 165 -19.17 -5.94 -13.58
CA ARG A 165 -18.08 -5.87 -14.56
C ARG A 165 -18.45 -6.49 -15.90
N PHE A 166 -19.13 -7.63 -15.88
CA PHE A 166 -19.60 -8.26 -17.11
C PHE A 166 -20.59 -7.36 -17.87
N LEU A 167 -21.50 -6.67 -17.19
CA LEU A 167 -22.44 -5.75 -17.85
C LEU A 167 -21.73 -4.55 -18.46
N HIS A 168 -20.72 -4.02 -17.76
CA HIS A 168 -19.90 -2.91 -18.26
C HIS A 168 -19.10 -3.32 -19.51
N ASP A 169 -18.39 -4.45 -19.45
CA ASP A 169 -17.47 -4.87 -20.52
C ASP A 169 -18.21 -5.46 -21.74
N SER A 170 -19.38 -6.07 -21.53
CA SER A 170 -20.21 -6.61 -22.63
C SER A 170 -21.19 -5.60 -23.24
N GLY A 171 -21.45 -4.47 -22.56
CA GLY A 171 -22.48 -3.50 -22.93
C GLY A 171 -23.92 -4.02 -22.81
N LEU A 172 -24.12 -5.23 -22.26
CA LEU A 172 -25.45 -5.83 -22.08
C LEU A 172 -26.19 -5.21 -20.90
N ARG A 173 -27.53 -5.19 -20.97
CA ARG A 173 -28.41 -4.70 -19.90
C ARG A 173 -29.13 -5.84 -19.19
N ILE A 174 -29.56 -5.59 -17.96
CA ILE A 174 -30.46 -6.50 -17.22
C ILE A 174 -31.71 -6.75 -18.07
N GLY A 175 -32.12 -8.00 -18.20
CA GLY A 175 -33.19 -8.45 -19.10
C GLY A 175 -32.68 -9.05 -20.43
N SER A 176 -31.40 -8.93 -20.76
CA SER A 176 -30.82 -9.56 -21.95
C SER A 176 -30.71 -11.08 -21.79
N THR A 177 -30.82 -11.83 -22.89
CA THR A 177 -30.67 -13.29 -22.89
C THR A 177 -29.31 -13.73 -23.45
N LEU A 178 -28.68 -14.68 -22.76
CA LEU A 178 -27.41 -15.31 -23.10
C LEU A 178 -27.63 -16.78 -23.48
N PHE A 179 -26.91 -17.24 -24.49
CA PHE A 179 -26.78 -18.65 -24.82
C PHE A 179 -25.45 -19.19 -24.31
N LEU A 180 -25.50 -20.08 -23.32
CA LEU A 180 -24.32 -20.77 -22.82
C LEU A 180 -24.05 -22.03 -23.64
N SER A 181 -22.81 -22.16 -24.10
CA SER A 181 -22.23 -23.40 -24.59
C SER A 181 -21.29 -23.95 -23.51
N MET A 182 -21.65 -25.06 -22.89
CA MET A 182 -20.82 -25.70 -21.88
C MET A 182 -19.79 -26.60 -22.56
N GLN A 183 -18.50 -26.43 -22.24
CA GLN A 183 -17.48 -27.40 -22.64
C GLN A 183 -17.57 -28.60 -21.71
N GLN A 184 -18.13 -29.72 -22.19
CA GLN A 184 -17.98 -30.99 -21.49
C GLN A 184 -16.54 -31.47 -21.63
N VAL A 185 -15.85 -31.62 -20.50
CA VAL A 185 -14.56 -32.32 -20.44
C VAL A 185 -14.86 -33.82 -20.43
N THR A 186 -15.04 -34.41 -21.61
CA THR A 186 -14.94 -35.87 -21.74
C THR A 186 -13.45 -36.22 -21.66
N ASN A 187 -13.01 -36.76 -20.53
CA ASN A 187 -11.73 -37.43 -20.40
C ASN A 187 -11.78 -38.77 -21.18
N GLN A 188 -11.79 -38.68 -22.51
CA GLN A 188 -11.50 -39.80 -23.41
C GLN A 188 -10.38 -39.37 -24.36
N PRO A 189 -9.16 -39.90 -24.21
CA PRO A 189 -8.23 -39.94 -25.31
C PRO A 189 -8.71 -41.05 -26.25
N ASN A 190 -9.05 -40.69 -27.48
CA ASN A 190 -9.47 -41.56 -28.59
C ASN A 190 -10.97 -41.90 -28.67
N SER A 191 -11.75 -40.96 -29.16
CA SER A 191 -12.91 -41.24 -30.02
C SER A 191 -13.13 -40.07 -30.99
N SER A 192 -12.33 -40.04 -32.05
CA SER A 192 -12.64 -39.25 -33.24
C SER A 192 -13.96 -39.76 -33.82
N ASN A 193 -14.96 -38.88 -33.95
CA ASN A 193 -16.28 -39.05 -34.58
C ASN A 193 -17.50 -39.28 -33.65
N GLN A 194 -17.65 -38.49 -32.59
CA GLN A 194 -18.99 -38.05 -32.19
C GLN A 194 -19.05 -36.52 -32.10
N PRO A 195 -20.07 -35.87 -32.68
CA PRO A 195 -20.24 -34.43 -32.56
C PRO A 195 -20.50 -34.10 -31.10
N ILE A 196 -19.67 -33.22 -30.53
CA ILE A 196 -19.88 -32.65 -29.20
C ILE A 196 -21.31 -32.06 -29.21
N GLN A 197 -22.25 -32.68 -28.49
CA GLN A 197 -23.59 -32.14 -28.34
C GLN A 197 -23.51 -30.86 -27.50
N ASN A 198 -23.27 -29.73 -28.17
CA ASN A 198 -23.35 -28.40 -27.58
C ASN A 198 -24.82 -28.10 -27.23
N GLN A 199 -25.29 -28.58 -26.09
CA GLN A 199 -26.57 -28.13 -25.53
C GLN A 199 -26.45 -26.63 -25.22
N LYS A 200 -27.15 -25.81 -26.02
CA LYS A 200 -27.22 -24.37 -25.84
C LYS A 200 -28.26 -24.06 -24.76
N TYR A 201 -27.81 -23.57 -23.61
CA TYR A 201 -28.71 -23.17 -22.53
C TYR A 201 -29.05 -21.68 -22.64
N LYS A 202 -30.33 -21.36 -22.76
CA LYS A 202 -30.82 -19.98 -22.76
C LYS A 202 -31.01 -19.50 -21.32
N LEU A 203 -30.25 -18.47 -20.92
CA LEU A 203 -30.35 -17.81 -19.63
C LEU A 203 -30.77 -16.36 -19.78
N LEU A 204 -31.66 -15.90 -18.91
CA LEU A 204 -32.04 -14.51 -18.76
C LEU A 204 -31.20 -13.86 -17.65
N ILE A 205 -30.58 -12.71 -17.93
CA ILE A 205 -29.90 -11.92 -16.91
C ILE A 205 -30.94 -11.18 -16.07
N THR A 206 -31.12 -11.55 -14.81
CA THR A 206 -32.13 -10.93 -13.91
C THR A 206 -31.58 -9.84 -13.02
N GLY A 207 -30.26 -9.78 -12.81
CA GLY A 207 -29.66 -8.81 -11.93
C GLY A 207 -28.12 -8.81 -11.97
N SER A 208 -27.56 -7.76 -11.37
CA SER A 208 -26.13 -7.62 -11.13
C SER A 208 -25.81 -7.85 -9.65
N VAL A 209 -24.76 -8.61 -9.40
CA VAL A 209 -24.31 -8.96 -8.04
C VAL A 209 -22.86 -8.57 -7.83
N LEU A 210 -22.52 -8.35 -6.57
CA LEU A 210 -21.16 -8.26 -6.06
C LEU A 210 -20.74 -9.65 -5.55
N ASP A 211 -19.67 -10.18 -6.13
CA ASP A 211 -19.00 -11.39 -5.65
C ASP A 211 -18.02 -11.01 -4.54
N VAL A 212 -18.01 -11.78 -3.45
CA VAL A 212 -17.05 -11.64 -2.36
C VAL A 212 -15.60 -11.79 -2.85
N ASN A 213 -15.41 -12.55 -3.93
CA ASN A 213 -14.09 -12.77 -4.52
C ASN A 213 -13.62 -11.63 -5.42
N ASP A 214 -14.51 -10.74 -5.82
CA ASP A 214 -14.23 -9.62 -6.70
C ASP A 214 -14.90 -8.35 -6.17
N LEU A 215 -14.12 -7.60 -5.38
CA LEU A 215 -14.56 -6.32 -4.81
C LEU A 215 -14.23 -5.13 -5.70
N ASP A 216 -13.73 -5.37 -6.92
CA ASP A 216 -13.32 -4.29 -7.81
C ASP A 216 -14.55 -3.50 -8.30
N ASN A 217 -14.44 -2.18 -8.36
CA ASN A 217 -15.47 -1.34 -8.96
C ASN A 217 -15.26 -1.21 -10.47
N PRO A 218 -16.09 -1.86 -11.31
CA PRO A 218 -15.95 -1.81 -12.77
C PRO A 218 -16.30 -0.45 -13.37
N ASN A 219 -17.25 0.27 -12.77
CA ASN A 219 -17.72 1.58 -13.26
C ASN A 219 -16.80 2.74 -12.81
N GLY A 220 -15.77 2.43 -12.03
CA GLY A 220 -14.86 3.42 -11.47
C GLY A 220 -13.48 3.39 -12.12
N TYR A 221 -12.48 3.86 -11.38
CA TYR A 221 -11.11 4.01 -11.88
C TYR A 221 -10.33 2.68 -11.94
N GLN A 222 -10.88 1.55 -11.47
CA GLN A 222 -10.20 0.23 -11.57
C GLN A 222 -9.95 -0.24 -12.99
N SER A 223 -10.80 0.13 -13.95
CA SER A 223 -10.57 -0.18 -15.36
C SER A 223 -9.21 0.36 -15.83
N LYS A 224 -8.72 1.43 -15.20
CA LYS A 224 -7.41 2.08 -15.39
C LYS A 224 -6.44 1.87 -14.20
N ALA A 225 -6.73 0.95 -13.28
CA ALA A 225 -5.84 0.70 -12.16
C ALA A 225 -4.67 -0.17 -12.61
N PHE A 226 -3.47 0.24 -12.20
CA PHE A 226 -2.21 -0.47 -12.47
C PHE A 226 -2.24 -1.97 -12.09
N ARG A 227 -2.97 -2.35 -11.02
CA ARG A 227 -3.05 -3.75 -10.55
C ARG A 227 -4.23 -4.54 -11.14
N ASN A 228 -4.89 -4.05 -12.19
CA ASN A 228 -6.03 -4.76 -12.81
C ASN A 228 -5.53 -6.02 -13.55
N SER A 229 -5.92 -7.21 -13.07
CA SER A 229 -5.68 -8.44 -13.83
C SER A 229 -6.73 -8.56 -14.92
N VAL A 230 -6.31 -8.89 -16.15
CA VAL A 230 -7.24 -9.32 -17.21
C VAL A 230 -7.96 -10.57 -16.70
N ILE A 231 -9.24 -10.42 -16.34
CA ILE A 231 -10.07 -11.56 -15.94
C ILE A 231 -10.29 -12.40 -17.19
N SER A 232 -9.74 -13.60 -17.20
CA SER A 232 -9.88 -14.52 -18.35
C SER A 232 -11.30 -15.07 -18.48
N ARG A 233 -12.11 -15.08 -17.40
CA ARG A 233 -13.48 -15.60 -17.41
C ARG A 233 -14.39 -14.88 -16.41
N TYR A 234 -15.56 -14.42 -16.86
CA TYR A 234 -16.57 -13.78 -15.99
C TYR A 234 -17.36 -14.82 -15.19
N PRO A 235 -17.49 -14.68 -13.86
CA PRO A 235 -18.37 -15.55 -13.09
C PRO A 235 -19.84 -15.22 -13.37
N ILE A 236 -20.64 -16.26 -13.62
CA ILE A 236 -22.10 -16.19 -13.75
C ILE A 236 -22.72 -17.16 -12.76
N PHE A 237 -23.72 -16.71 -12.02
CA PHE A 237 -24.32 -17.49 -10.95
C PHE A 237 -25.74 -17.90 -11.35
N THR A 238 -26.00 -19.21 -11.34
CA THR A 238 -27.30 -19.76 -11.71
C THR A 238 -27.63 -21.02 -10.91
N SER A 239 -28.92 -21.26 -10.68
CA SER A 239 -29.42 -22.55 -10.18
C SER A 239 -29.51 -23.61 -11.28
N ALA A 240 -29.43 -23.19 -12.55
CA ALA A 240 -29.61 -23.95 -13.76
C ALA A 240 -28.41 -24.85 -14.09
N ILE A 241 -28.25 -25.95 -13.35
CA ILE A 241 -27.28 -26.98 -13.69
C ILE A 241 -28.04 -28.28 -13.90
N THR A 242 -27.81 -28.88 -15.07
CA THR A 242 -28.48 -30.10 -15.57
C THR A 242 -28.58 -31.21 -14.52
N GLU A 243 -29.65 -32.00 -14.56
CA GLU A 243 -29.78 -33.19 -13.70
C GLU A 243 -28.63 -34.19 -13.92
N SER A 244 -28.08 -34.27 -15.14
CA SER A 244 -26.92 -35.10 -15.48
C SER A 244 -25.60 -34.63 -14.84
N THR A 245 -25.53 -33.38 -14.40
CA THR A 245 -24.34 -32.78 -13.77
C THR A 245 -24.37 -32.84 -12.23
N ASN A 246 -25.46 -33.32 -11.63
CA ASN A 246 -25.52 -33.56 -10.18
C ASN A 246 -24.56 -34.66 -9.71
N ASN A 247 -24.23 -35.62 -10.57
CA ASN A 247 -23.29 -36.70 -10.25
C ASN A 247 -21.80 -36.35 -10.47
N LEU A 248 -21.49 -35.14 -10.97
CA LEU A 248 -20.10 -34.70 -11.14
C LEU A 248 -19.48 -34.32 -9.78
N PRO A 249 -18.16 -34.56 -9.61
CA PRO A 249 -17.45 -34.17 -8.41
C PRO A 249 -17.46 -32.63 -8.23
N TYR A 250 -17.34 -32.18 -7.00
CA TYR A 250 -17.23 -30.77 -6.67
C TYR A 250 -15.90 -30.19 -7.15
N THR A 251 -15.92 -28.91 -7.55
CA THR A 251 -14.72 -28.22 -8.04
C THR A 251 -13.90 -27.66 -6.88
N ALA A 252 -14.58 -27.12 -5.86
CA ALA A 252 -13.93 -26.53 -4.69
C ALA A 252 -14.73 -26.80 -3.40
N ILE A 253 -14.05 -26.80 -2.26
CA ILE A 253 -14.66 -26.75 -0.91
C ILE A 253 -14.23 -25.45 -0.24
N TYR A 254 -15.20 -24.69 0.25
CA TYR A 254 -14.97 -23.51 1.05
C TYR A 254 -15.15 -23.82 2.53
N VAL A 255 -14.24 -23.33 3.34
CA VAL A 255 -14.18 -23.59 4.77
C VAL A 255 -14.10 -22.26 5.52
N ARG A 256 -14.91 -22.13 6.57
CA ARG A 256 -14.90 -21.00 7.50
C ARG A 256 -14.50 -21.47 8.89
N LEU A 257 -13.59 -20.75 9.54
CA LEU A 257 -12.97 -21.13 10.80
C LEU A 257 -13.71 -20.53 12.00
N ASN A 258 -13.67 -21.20 13.16
CA ASN A 258 -14.31 -20.71 14.39
C ASN A 258 -13.58 -19.48 14.98
N GLU A 259 -12.25 -19.56 15.10
CA GLU A 259 -11.44 -18.50 15.72
C GLU A 259 -11.34 -17.23 14.86
N ALA A 260 -11.38 -17.39 13.54
CA ALA A 260 -11.32 -16.28 12.59
C ALA A 260 -12.45 -15.26 12.79
N ARG A 261 -13.63 -15.68 13.28
CA ARG A 261 -14.81 -14.82 13.47
C ARG A 261 -14.60 -13.69 14.48
N ARG A 262 -13.65 -13.84 15.42
CA ARG A 262 -13.40 -12.88 16.51
C ARG A 262 -12.28 -11.90 16.19
N VAL A 263 -11.67 -12.02 15.01
CA VAL A 263 -10.46 -11.30 14.63
C VAL A 263 -10.72 -10.55 13.34
N ASN A 264 -10.12 -9.37 13.18
CA ASN A 264 -10.18 -8.63 11.93
C ASN A 264 -9.43 -9.40 10.83
N ASP A 265 -10.09 -9.63 9.69
CA ASP A 265 -9.60 -10.36 8.52
C ASP A 265 -8.28 -9.79 7.95
N PHE A 266 -7.96 -8.52 8.21
CA PHE A 266 -6.73 -7.87 7.75
C PHE A 266 -5.58 -7.91 8.77
N SER A 267 -5.84 -8.36 10.00
CA SER A 267 -4.85 -8.39 11.08
C SER A 267 -3.77 -9.48 10.89
N GLN A 268 -2.65 -9.31 11.59
CA GLN A 268 -1.58 -10.33 11.60
C GLN A 268 -2.01 -11.60 12.35
N LYS A 269 -2.90 -11.48 13.34
CA LYS A 269 -3.48 -12.61 14.08
C LYS A 269 -4.32 -13.53 13.17
N TYR A 270 -5.16 -12.96 12.30
CA TYR A 270 -5.94 -13.73 11.33
C TYR A 270 -5.03 -14.60 10.43
N ARG A 271 -3.93 -14.02 9.93
CA ARG A 271 -2.96 -14.76 9.09
C ARG A 271 -2.34 -15.95 9.81
N ALA A 272 -2.04 -15.81 11.10
CA ALA A 272 -1.52 -16.92 11.90
C ALA A 272 -2.55 -18.05 12.07
N ILE A 273 -3.83 -17.70 12.33
CA ILE A 273 -4.93 -18.66 12.46
C ILE A 273 -5.12 -19.45 11.16
N VAL A 274 -5.20 -18.76 10.02
CA VAL A 274 -5.41 -19.39 8.72
C VAL A 274 -4.22 -20.27 8.32
N ALA A 275 -2.99 -19.84 8.61
CA ALA A 275 -1.78 -20.64 8.37
C ALA A 275 -1.76 -21.92 9.22
N ASN A 276 -2.10 -21.82 10.51
CA ASN A 276 -2.17 -22.97 11.40
C ASN A 276 -3.25 -23.97 10.94
N ALA A 277 -4.46 -23.47 10.64
CA ALA A 277 -5.53 -24.30 10.10
C ALA A 277 -5.15 -24.96 8.77
N SER A 278 -4.46 -24.25 7.87
CA SER A 278 -3.98 -24.83 6.62
C SER A 278 -3.00 -25.98 6.86
N ASN A 279 -2.07 -25.85 7.81
CA ASN A 279 -1.12 -26.91 8.13
C ASN A 279 -1.81 -28.11 8.79
N GLN A 280 -2.74 -27.87 9.73
CA GLN A 280 -3.51 -28.94 10.36
C GLN A 280 -4.33 -29.76 9.34
N ILE A 281 -4.94 -29.11 8.34
CA ILE A 281 -5.66 -29.83 7.27
C ILE A 281 -4.70 -30.68 6.42
N LYS A 282 -3.49 -30.18 6.15
CA LYS A 282 -2.46 -30.92 5.41
C LYS A 282 -2.02 -32.17 6.16
N ASP A 283 -1.82 -32.05 7.47
CA ASP A 283 -1.28 -33.15 8.28
C ASP A 283 -2.34 -34.21 8.63
N SER A 284 -3.63 -33.85 8.68
CA SER A 284 -4.69 -34.74 9.20
C SER A 284 -5.59 -35.40 8.15
N VAL A 285 -5.89 -34.73 7.03
CA VAL A 285 -6.93 -35.19 6.09
C VAL A 285 -6.42 -35.29 4.65
N GLN A 286 -5.39 -34.52 4.30
CA GLN A 286 -5.00 -34.35 2.91
C GLN A 286 -4.48 -35.65 2.26
N SER A 287 -3.64 -36.44 2.93
CA SER A 287 -3.10 -37.70 2.38
C SER A 287 -4.23 -38.70 2.10
N ASP A 288 -5.07 -38.93 3.09
CA ASP A 288 -6.08 -39.99 3.08
C ASP A 288 -7.15 -39.71 2.03
N CYS A 289 -7.59 -38.46 1.93
CA CYS A 289 -8.55 -38.04 0.92
C CYS A 289 -7.96 -38.06 -0.51
N GLN A 290 -6.68 -37.71 -0.68
CA GLN A 290 -6.01 -37.80 -1.99
C GLN A 290 -5.91 -39.23 -2.48
N GLU A 291 -5.49 -40.16 -1.61
CA GLU A 291 -5.42 -41.57 -1.94
C GLU A 291 -6.80 -42.16 -2.21
N ALA A 292 -7.79 -41.84 -1.36
CA ALA A 292 -9.17 -42.30 -1.53
C ALA A 292 -9.76 -41.86 -2.88
N ARG A 293 -9.55 -40.59 -3.27
CA ARG A 293 -10.05 -40.09 -4.56
C ARG A 293 -9.33 -40.72 -5.74
N THR A 294 -8.02 -40.87 -5.66
CA THR A 294 -7.24 -41.52 -6.72
C THR A 294 -7.70 -42.96 -6.92
N ASN A 295 -7.86 -43.72 -5.83
CA ASN A 295 -8.35 -45.09 -5.87
C ASN A 295 -9.77 -45.19 -6.43
N GLN A 296 -10.65 -44.22 -6.13
CA GLN A 296 -12.00 -44.16 -6.68
C GLN A 296 -11.98 -43.91 -8.19
N VAL A 297 -11.21 -42.94 -8.67
CA VAL A 297 -11.11 -42.65 -10.13
C VAL A 297 -10.53 -43.85 -10.88
N VAL A 298 -9.51 -44.51 -10.32
CA VAL A 298 -8.95 -45.73 -10.89
C VAL A 298 -10.01 -46.82 -10.96
N LYS A 299 -10.79 -47.03 -9.89
CA LYS A 299 -11.88 -48.02 -9.87
C LYS A 299 -12.97 -47.70 -10.91
N ASP A 300 -13.37 -46.45 -11.03
CA ASP A 300 -14.43 -46.01 -11.96
C ASP A 300 -13.97 -46.17 -13.42
N GLN A 301 -12.74 -45.76 -13.75
CA GLN A 301 -12.16 -45.96 -15.09
C GLN A 301 -11.92 -47.44 -15.42
N THR A 302 -11.46 -48.22 -14.44
CA THR A 302 -11.28 -49.67 -14.61
C THR A 302 -12.62 -50.33 -14.89
N ASN A 303 -13.68 -50.03 -14.12
CA ASN A 303 -15.01 -50.57 -14.34
C ASN A 303 -15.56 -50.21 -15.72
N GLN A 304 -15.43 -48.94 -16.15
CA GLN A 304 -15.86 -48.54 -17.49
C GLN A 304 -15.12 -49.30 -18.61
N GLN A 305 -13.80 -49.43 -18.51
CA GLN A 305 -13.02 -50.18 -19.50
C GLN A 305 -13.35 -51.68 -19.46
N VAL A 306 -13.58 -52.27 -18.28
CA VAL A 306 -14.03 -53.66 -18.12
C VAL A 306 -15.40 -53.85 -18.77
N ASP A 307 -16.35 -52.96 -18.52
CA ASP A 307 -17.70 -53.04 -19.08
C ASP A 307 -17.69 -52.87 -20.62
N GLN A 308 -16.85 -51.98 -21.15
CA GLN A 308 -16.60 -51.87 -22.60
C GLN A 308 -15.97 -53.13 -23.18
N THR A 309 -14.99 -53.72 -22.49
CA THR A 309 -14.31 -54.94 -22.93
C THR A 309 -15.28 -56.12 -22.96
N ILE A 310 -16.15 -56.25 -21.95
CA ILE A 310 -17.21 -57.27 -21.89
C ILE A 310 -18.26 -57.03 -22.98
N ALA A 311 -18.68 -55.78 -23.20
CA ALA A 311 -19.64 -55.45 -24.26
C ALA A 311 -19.12 -55.78 -25.68
N ASN A 312 -17.82 -55.65 -25.89
CA ASN A 312 -17.14 -55.93 -27.17
C ASN A 312 -16.78 -57.42 -27.37
N MET A 313 -16.95 -58.28 -26.36
CA MET A 313 -16.70 -59.73 -26.47
C MET A 313 -18.02 -60.51 -26.63
N PRO A 314 -18.37 -60.96 -27.84
CA PRO A 314 -19.66 -61.63 -28.10
C PRO A 314 -19.82 -62.98 -27.38
N MET A 315 -18.72 -63.70 -27.08
CA MET A 315 -18.78 -64.99 -26.37
C MET A 315 -19.17 -64.88 -24.88
N LEU A 316 -19.06 -63.70 -24.27
CA LEU A 316 -19.39 -63.47 -22.85
C LEU A 316 -20.84 -63.00 -22.64
N LYS A 317 -21.59 -62.65 -23.69
CA LYS A 317 -22.99 -62.22 -23.54
C LYS A 317 -23.96 -63.34 -23.12
N ASN A 318 -23.63 -64.60 -23.43
CA ASN A 318 -24.50 -65.77 -23.21
C ASN A 318 -23.94 -66.74 -22.16
N ALA A 319 -22.90 -66.35 -21.41
CA ALA A 319 -22.24 -67.21 -20.43
C ALA A 319 -23.00 -67.23 -19.08
N PRO A 320 -22.92 -68.32 -18.29
CA PRO A 320 -23.49 -68.36 -16.94
C PRO A 320 -22.91 -67.27 -16.02
N ASP A 321 -23.75 -66.68 -15.15
CA ASP A 321 -23.36 -65.55 -14.26
C ASP A 321 -22.09 -65.82 -13.43
N SER A 322 -21.85 -67.08 -13.06
CA SER A 322 -20.66 -67.51 -12.31
C SER A 322 -19.36 -67.42 -13.12
N VAL A 323 -19.42 -67.66 -14.44
CA VAL A 323 -18.28 -67.55 -15.37
C VAL A 323 -18.02 -66.09 -15.69
N LEU A 324 -19.09 -65.30 -15.86
CA LEU A 324 -19.01 -63.86 -16.12
C LEU A 324 -18.39 -63.10 -14.94
N ALA A 325 -18.73 -63.47 -13.70
CA ALA A 325 -18.13 -62.89 -12.50
C ALA A 325 -16.61 -63.19 -12.39
N LYS A 326 -16.19 -64.44 -12.68
CA LYS A 326 -14.77 -64.82 -12.68
C LYS A 326 -13.97 -64.13 -13.79
N ALA A 327 -14.53 -64.08 -15.01
CA ALA A 327 -13.92 -63.37 -16.14
C ALA A 327 -13.79 -61.87 -15.85
N ARG A 328 -14.85 -61.24 -15.30
CA ARG A 328 -14.83 -59.84 -14.89
C ARG A 328 -13.76 -59.55 -13.86
N ALA A 329 -13.58 -60.42 -12.86
CA ALA A 329 -12.53 -60.25 -11.84
C ALA A 329 -11.10 -60.33 -12.43
N GLN A 330 -10.85 -61.26 -13.37
CA GLN A 330 -9.54 -61.38 -14.04
C GLN A 330 -9.24 -60.20 -14.97
N ILE A 331 -10.22 -59.76 -15.75
CA ILE A 331 -10.09 -58.61 -16.65
C ILE A 331 -9.88 -57.33 -15.82
N TYR A 332 -10.63 -57.18 -14.72
CA TYR A 332 -10.49 -56.05 -13.81
C TYR A 332 -9.07 -55.95 -13.21
N ALA A 333 -8.47 -57.06 -12.79
CA ALA A 333 -7.11 -57.05 -12.22
C ALA A 333 -6.04 -56.60 -13.24
N LYS A 334 -6.16 -57.04 -14.50
CA LYS A 334 -5.25 -56.65 -15.59
C LYS A 334 -5.43 -55.18 -16.01
N ILE A 335 -6.68 -54.73 -16.14
CA ILE A 335 -6.98 -53.34 -16.55
C ILE A 335 -6.61 -52.37 -15.42
N LYS A 336 -6.86 -52.72 -14.15
CA LYS A 336 -6.54 -51.86 -13.00
C LYS A 336 -5.06 -51.49 -12.95
N THR A 337 -4.17 -52.45 -13.19
CA THR A 337 -2.71 -52.22 -13.16
C THR A 337 -2.25 -51.29 -14.27
N GLU A 338 -2.92 -51.32 -15.43
CA GLU A 338 -2.60 -50.46 -16.56
C GLU A 338 -3.17 -49.04 -16.40
N VAL A 339 -4.41 -48.93 -15.89
CA VAL A 339 -5.06 -47.64 -15.55
C VAL A 339 -4.27 -46.91 -14.47
N GLN A 340 -3.80 -47.62 -13.43
CA GLN A 340 -3.04 -47.03 -12.33
C GLN A 340 -1.74 -46.32 -12.79
N LYS A 341 -1.11 -46.78 -13.87
CA LYS A 341 0.10 -46.13 -14.42
C LYS A 341 -0.20 -44.80 -15.13
N HIS A 342 -1.42 -44.65 -15.66
CA HIS A 342 -1.82 -43.51 -16.48
C HIS A 342 -2.59 -42.44 -15.72
N VAL A 343 -3.20 -42.79 -14.57
CA VAL A 343 -3.95 -41.82 -13.74
C VAL A 343 -3.00 -41.01 -12.86
N PRO A 344 -2.96 -39.67 -13.00
CA PRO A 344 -2.18 -38.82 -12.10
C PRO A 344 -2.79 -38.84 -10.70
N GLN A 345 -1.94 -38.84 -9.67
CA GLN A 345 -2.37 -38.77 -8.27
C GLN A 345 -3.21 -37.50 -8.01
N ALA A 346 -4.31 -37.64 -7.27
CA ALA A 346 -5.10 -36.50 -6.82
C ALA A 346 -4.24 -35.60 -5.93
N ARG A 347 -4.25 -34.29 -6.20
CA ARG A 347 -3.55 -33.31 -5.36
C ARG A 347 -4.53 -32.24 -4.92
N TRP A 348 -4.50 -31.95 -3.62
CA TRP A 348 -5.25 -30.87 -3.02
C TRP A 348 -4.39 -29.64 -2.91
N HIS A 349 -4.95 -28.52 -3.33
CA HIS A 349 -4.38 -27.19 -3.20
C HIS A 349 -5.26 -26.40 -2.25
N ILE A 350 -4.65 -25.91 -1.17
CA ILE A 350 -5.33 -25.14 -0.14
C ILE A 350 -4.93 -23.67 -0.31
N PHE A 351 -5.90 -22.85 -0.67
CA PHE A 351 -5.76 -21.40 -0.81
C PHE A 351 -6.39 -20.71 0.37
N ALA A 352 -5.65 -19.81 1.01
CA ALA A 352 -6.21 -18.88 1.99
C ALA A 352 -6.91 -17.73 1.27
N ARG A 353 -7.92 -17.11 1.88
CA ARG A 353 -8.49 -15.84 1.36
C ARG A 353 -7.41 -14.78 1.14
N ILE A 354 -6.34 -14.81 1.94
CA ILE A 354 -5.19 -13.90 1.82
C ILE A 354 -4.51 -13.98 0.45
N SER A 355 -4.60 -15.13 -0.22
CA SER A 355 -4.09 -15.36 -1.58
C SER A 355 -5.08 -14.97 -2.69
N ASN A 356 -6.32 -14.59 -2.34
CA ASN A 356 -7.26 -14.07 -3.32
C ASN A 356 -6.76 -12.70 -3.83
N GLY A 357 -6.63 -12.56 -5.14
CA GLY A 357 -6.13 -11.36 -5.80
C GLY A 357 -6.87 -10.09 -5.40
N SER A 358 -8.20 -10.12 -5.21
CA SER A 358 -8.97 -8.93 -4.80
C SER A 358 -8.68 -8.51 -3.36
N TYR A 359 -8.53 -9.49 -2.45
CA TYR A 359 -8.13 -9.22 -1.06
C TYR A 359 -6.70 -8.65 -0.99
N THR A 360 -5.75 -9.26 -1.71
CA THR A 360 -4.35 -8.81 -1.71
C THR A 360 -4.22 -7.39 -2.29
N ARG A 361 -4.98 -7.06 -3.34
CA ARG A 361 -5.00 -5.72 -3.94
C ARG A 361 -5.53 -4.67 -2.98
N LEU A 362 -6.74 -4.86 -2.44
CA LEU A 362 -7.34 -3.93 -1.47
C LEU A 362 -6.41 -3.70 -0.27
N ARG A 363 -5.86 -4.78 0.30
CA ARG A 363 -4.91 -4.69 1.42
C ARG A 363 -3.65 -3.92 1.03
N SER A 364 -3.08 -4.21 -0.13
CA SER A 364 -1.83 -3.57 -0.57
C SER A 364 -2.04 -2.09 -0.87
N ASP A 365 -3.12 -1.72 -1.54
CA ASP A 365 -3.43 -0.32 -1.88
C ASP A 365 -3.75 0.50 -0.62
N VAL A 366 -4.50 -0.07 0.33
CA VAL A 366 -4.73 0.61 1.63
C VAL A 366 -3.44 0.70 2.46
N ALA A 367 -2.62 -0.35 2.51
CA ALA A 367 -1.33 -0.31 3.19
C ALA A 367 -0.38 0.74 2.58
N SER A 368 -0.50 0.96 1.27
CA SER A 368 0.24 1.98 0.54
C SER A 368 -0.09 3.39 1.02
N ILE A 369 -1.38 3.68 1.21
CA ILE A 369 -1.85 4.97 1.71
C ILE A 369 -1.52 5.11 3.21
N GLN A 370 -1.68 4.04 3.98
CA GLN A 370 -1.42 4.04 5.43
C GLN A 370 0.05 4.32 5.76
N SER A 371 0.98 3.72 5.02
CA SER A 371 2.41 3.97 5.19
C SER A 371 2.79 5.43 4.92
N LEU A 372 2.16 6.05 3.91
CA LEU A 372 2.27 7.48 3.66
C LEU A 372 1.69 8.31 4.83
N GLY A 373 0.54 7.88 5.34
CA GLY A 373 -0.14 8.45 6.49
C GLY A 373 0.65 8.40 7.80
N TYR A 374 1.60 7.49 7.97
CA TYR A 374 2.48 7.45 9.14
C TYR A 374 3.71 8.34 9.01
N ALA A 375 4.23 8.50 7.79
CA ALA A 375 5.49 9.20 7.62
C ALA A 375 5.33 10.72 7.54
N PHE A 376 4.29 11.23 6.89
CA PHE A 376 4.05 12.68 6.81
C PHE A 376 3.87 13.32 8.18
N PRO A 377 3.02 12.81 9.10
CA PRO A 377 2.85 13.40 10.41
C PRO A 377 4.13 13.57 11.21
N VAL A 378 5.11 12.67 11.06
CA VAL A 378 6.42 12.81 11.71
C VAL A 378 7.12 14.09 11.22
N LEU A 379 7.07 14.36 9.92
CA LEU A 379 7.63 15.59 9.34
C LEU A 379 6.87 16.83 9.82
N PHE A 380 5.52 16.78 9.84
CA PHE A 380 4.69 17.86 10.39
C PHE A 380 5.00 18.12 11.87
N LEU A 381 5.18 17.07 12.67
CA LEU A 381 5.51 17.15 14.08
C LEU A 381 6.90 17.74 14.32
N VAL A 382 7.91 17.37 13.52
CA VAL A 382 9.25 17.98 13.60
C VAL A 382 9.20 19.47 13.30
N VAL A 383 8.51 19.88 12.23
CA VAL A 383 8.35 21.30 11.87
C VAL A 383 7.54 22.05 12.94
N ALA A 384 6.47 21.45 13.47
CA ALA A 384 5.65 22.01 14.53
C ALA A 384 6.41 22.20 15.84
N MET A 385 7.19 21.20 16.26
CA MET A 385 8.05 21.30 17.46
C MET A 385 9.07 22.43 17.30
N MET A 386 9.72 22.49 16.14
CA MET A 386 10.68 23.53 15.83
C MET A 386 10.02 24.91 15.92
N MET A 387 8.82 25.10 15.35
CA MET A 387 8.11 26.38 15.44
C MET A 387 7.61 26.68 16.85
N SER A 388 7.05 25.71 17.56
CA SER A 388 6.58 25.91 18.91
C SER A 388 7.70 26.30 19.86
N LEU A 389 8.88 25.66 19.75
CA LEU A 389 10.06 26.00 20.53
C LEU A 389 10.38 27.50 20.41
N THR A 390 10.20 28.01 19.20
CA THR A 390 10.64 29.36 18.86
C THR A 390 9.62 30.42 19.24
N ALA A 391 8.33 30.16 19.01
CA ALA A 391 7.25 31.00 19.49
C ALA A 391 7.27 31.10 21.02
N MET A 392 7.53 29.99 21.72
CA MET A 392 7.62 29.96 23.18
C MET A 392 8.88 30.63 23.71
N ALA A 393 10.05 30.42 23.08
CA ALA A 393 11.27 31.13 23.43
C ALA A 393 11.07 32.64 23.36
N ARG A 394 10.39 33.11 22.31
CA ARG A 394 10.10 34.53 22.17
C ARG A 394 9.11 35.04 23.22
N MET A 395 8.03 34.31 23.45
CA MET A 395 7.02 34.68 24.43
C MET A 395 7.60 34.77 25.85
N VAL A 396 8.42 33.79 26.24
CA VAL A 396 9.13 33.81 27.54
C VAL A 396 10.11 34.98 27.61
N GLU A 397 10.77 35.34 26.50
CA GLU A 397 11.67 36.49 26.46
C GLU A 397 10.95 37.83 26.63
N GLU A 398 9.76 38.01 26.04
CA GLU A 398 8.98 39.25 26.17
C GLU A 398 8.41 39.41 27.59
N GLU A 399 8.05 38.31 28.24
CA GLU A 399 7.58 38.31 29.63
C GLU A 399 8.71 38.19 30.67
N ARG A 400 9.98 38.36 30.28
CA ARG A 400 11.13 38.29 31.19
C ARG A 400 11.00 39.20 32.41
N GLY A 401 10.54 40.44 32.20
CA GLY A 401 10.32 41.39 33.30
C GLY A 401 9.30 40.88 34.30
N LEU A 402 8.17 40.36 33.81
CA LEU A 402 7.12 39.73 34.62
C LEU A 402 7.67 38.53 35.41
N ILE A 403 8.44 37.66 34.77
CA ILE A 403 9.09 36.51 35.42
C ILE A 403 10.07 36.98 36.51
N GLY A 404 10.83 38.05 36.27
CA GLY A 404 11.70 38.70 37.24
C GLY A 404 10.95 39.19 38.48
N THR A 405 9.82 39.88 38.29
CA THR A 405 8.95 40.32 39.39
C THR A 405 8.34 39.16 40.17
N TYR A 406 7.93 38.08 39.51
CA TYR A 406 7.42 36.90 40.22
C TYR A 406 8.48 36.25 41.10
N LEU A 407 9.71 36.12 40.59
CA LEU A 407 10.83 35.59 41.36
C LEU A 407 11.24 36.51 42.50
N SER A 408 11.19 37.83 42.33
CA SER A 408 11.47 38.80 43.41
C SER A 408 10.40 38.81 44.49
N LEU A 409 9.13 38.58 44.12
CA LEU A 409 8.01 38.41 45.05
C LEU A 409 8.01 37.06 45.78
N GLY A 410 9.02 36.20 45.54
CA GLY A 410 9.18 34.92 46.23
C GLY A 410 8.37 33.76 45.65
N TYR A 411 7.77 33.91 44.44
CA TYR A 411 7.17 32.78 43.75
C TYR A 411 8.26 31.79 43.32
N GLY A 412 7.98 30.49 43.51
CA GLY A 412 8.90 29.44 43.08
C GLY A 412 9.06 29.40 41.56
N ARG A 413 10.26 29.05 41.08
CA ARG A 413 10.57 28.90 39.64
C ARG A 413 9.57 28.00 38.89
N CYS A 414 9.05 26.97 39.57
CA CYS A 414 8.04 26.08 39.02
C CYS A 414 6.72 26.80 38.68
N ALA A 415 6.31 27.81 39.46
CA ALA A 415 5.07 28.55 39.19
C ALA A 415 5.16 29.40 37.90
N ALA A 416 6.35 29.95 37.61
CA ALA A 416 6.59 30.67 36.36
C ALA A 416 6.56 29.73 35.14
N ILE A 417 7.18 28.54 35.27
CA ILE A 417 7.22 27.54 34.19
C ILE A 417 5.82 26.96 33.91
N THR A 418 5.05 26.64 34.95
CA THR A 418 3.72 26.03 34.78
C THR A 418 2.77 26.94 34.02
N ARG A 419 2.83 28.27 34.24
CA ARG A 419 2.01 29.24 33.50
C ARG A 419 2.20 29.16 31.99
N HIS A 420 3.45 29.18 31.52
CA HIS A 420 3.76 29.08 30.08
C HIS A 420 3.47 27.68 29.52
N ALA A 421 3.74 26.63 30.29
CA ALA A 421 3.39 25.27 29.92
C ALA A 421 1.88 25.08 29.76
N PHE A 422 1.05 25.65 30.66
CA PHE A 422 -0.41 25.60 30.56
C PHE A 422 -0.93 26.24 29.28
N PHE A 423 -0.38 27.39 28.90
CA PHE A 423 -0.76 28.07 27.67
C PHE A 423 -0.43 27.23 26.42
N ALA A 424 0.78 26.67 26.35
CA ALA A 424 1.20 25.81 25.24
C ALA A 424 0.35 24.53 25.16
N ILE A 425 0.14 23.85 26.29
CA ILE A 425 -0.65 22.62 26.37
C ILE A 425 -2.10 22.91 25.97
N PHE A 426 -2.70 23.99 26.46
CA PHE A 426 -4.07 24.35 26.15
C PHE A 426 -4.26 24.66 24.66
N ALA A 427 -3.32 25.39 24.03
CA ALA A 427 -3.34 25.64 22.60
C ALA A 427 -3.25 24.34 21.79
N CYS A 428 -2.38 23.41 22.18
CA CYS A 428 -2.26 22.11 21.53
C CYS A 428 -3.48 21.20 21.77
N LEU A 429 -4.15 21.29 22.93
CA LEU A 429 -5.38 20.54 23.20
C LEU A 429 -6.56 21.05 22.38
N VAL A 430 -6.74 22.38 22.28
CA VAL A 430 -7.79 22.98 21.46
C VAL A 430 -7.52 22.74 19.98
N GLY A 431 -6.31 23.04 19.52
CA GLY A 431 -5.89 22.80 18.14
C GLY A 431 -5.94 21.33 17.77
N GLY A 432 -5.40 20.45 18.63
CA GLY A 432 -5.41 19.01 18.45
C GLY A 432 -6.81 18.43 18.48
N GLY A 433 -7.72 18.90 19.35
CA GLY A 433 -9.12 18.47 19.39
C GLY A 433 -9.89 18.85 18.12
N ILE A 434 -9.76 20.10 17.65
CA ILE A 434 -10.34 20.54 16.37
C ILE A 434 -9.73 19.75 15.21
N GLY A 435 -8.41 19.56 15.24
CA GLY A 435 -7.67 18.79 14.25
C GLY A 435 -8.10 17.34 14.20
N ASP A 436 -8.39 16.73 15.35
CA ASP A 436 -8.86 15.36 15.43
C ASP A 436 -10.27 15.21 14.84
N ILE A 437 -11.20 16.12 15.17
CA ILE A 437 -12.55 16.16 14.58
C ILE A 437 -12.46 16.34 13.05
N LEU A 438 -11.67 17.31 12.59
CA LEU A 438 -11.49 17.59 11.17
C LEU A 438 -10.79 16.43 10.46
N GLY A 439 -9.82 15.80 11.11
CA GLY A 439 -9.10 14.63 10.65
C GLY A 439 -10.03 13.46 10.42
N PHE A 440 -10.85 13.08 11.41
CA PHE A 440 -11.79 11.95 11.29
C PHE A 440 -12.97 12.20 10.34
N LEU A 441 -13.33 13.46 10.07
CA LEU A 441 -14.48 13.78 9.21
C LEU A 441 -14.09 14.12 7.77
N ALA A 442 -13.13 15.03 7.57
CA ALA A 442 -12.83 15.60 6.26
C ALA A 442 -11.94 14.69 5.40
N ILE A 443 -10.88 14.10 5.98
CA ILE A 443 -9.92 13.30 5.21
C ILE A 443 -10.51 11.92 4.83
N PRO A 444 -11.12 11.16 5.75
CA PRO A 444 -11.79 9.90 5.42
C PRO A 444 -12.92 10.06 4.41
N SER A 445 -13.73 11.13 4.49
CA SER A 445 -14.80 11.34 3.51
C SER A 445 -14.28 11.54 2.09
N LEU A 446 -13.19 12.30 1.93
CA LEU A 446 -12.51 12.47 0.64
C LEU A 446 -11.83 11.17 0.20
N LEU A 447 -11.11 10.49 1.09
CA LEU A 447 -10.41 9.24 0.78
C LEU A 447 -11.37 8.12 0.38
N LEU A 448 -12.48 7.95 1.11
CA LEU A 448 -13.51 6.96 0.81
C LEU A 448 -14.23 7.25 -0.50
N LYS A 449 -14.40 8.51 -0.90
CA LYS A 449 -14.95 8.85 -2.21
C LYS A 449 -14.05 8.32 -3.33
N ILE A 450 -12.73 8.42 -3.17
CA ILE A 450 -11.78 7.91 -4.16
C ILE A 450 -11.72 6.37 -4.10
N LEU A 451 -11.63 5.78 -2.90
CA LEU A 451 -11.58 4.34 -2.74
C LEU A 451 -12.87 3.65 -3.17
N ARG A 452 -14.04 4.28 -3.03
CA ARG A 452 -15.31 3.79 -3.64
C ARG A 452 -15.26 3.77 -5.15
N GLY A 453 -14.50 4.68 -5.77
CA GLY A 453 -14.18 4.63 -7.19
C GLY A 453 -13.30 3.43 -7.56
N LEU A 454 -12.62 2.80 -6.60
CA LEU A 454 -11.79 1.62 -6.83
C LEU A 454 -12.47 0.32 -6.38
N TYR A 455 -13.20 0.32 -5.28
CA TYR A 455 -13.75 -0.89 -4.70
C TYR A 455 -15.22 -0.71 -4.36
N THR A 456 -16.04 -1.69 -4.73
CA THR A 456 -17.45 -1.76 -4.37
C THR A 456 -17.59 -2.46 -3.01
N VAL A 457 -17.28 -1.72 -1.93
CA VAL A 457 -17.51 -2.20 -0.56
C VAL A 457 -18.80 -1.57 -0.02
N PRO A 458 -19.88 -2.34 0.18
CA PRO A 458 -21.15 -1.82 0.65
C PRO A 458 -21.08 -1.41 2.14
N GLY A 459 -21.66 -0.25 2.47
CA GLY A 459 -21.90 0.15 3.86
C GLY A 459 -20.66 0.54 4.67
N VAL A 460 -19.63 1.12 4.03
CA VAL A 460 -18.51 1.72 4.76
C VAL A 460 -19.00 2.93 5.57
N VAL A 461 -18.88 2.84 6.89
CA VAL A 461 -19.23 3.88 7.86
C VAL A 461 -17.97 4.46 8.47
N LEU A 462 -18.02 5.75 8.82
CA LEU A 462 -16.94 6.44 9.52
C LEU A 462 -16.95 6.01 11.00
N ARG A 463 -15.93 5.29 11.45
CA ARG A 463 -15.80 4.85 12.85
C ARG A 463 -14.77 5.71 13.56
N TYR A 464 -15.21 6.41 14.60
CA TYR A 464 -14.30 7.21 15.42
C TYR A 464 -13.60 6.34 16.46
N ASP A 465 -12.27 6.29 16.42
CA ASP A 465 -11.43 5.57 17.38
C ASP A 465 -10.84 6.56 18.39
N TRP A 466 -11.49 6.64 19.56
CA TRP A 466 -11.11 7.57 20.64
C TRP A 466 -9.70 7.31 21.19
N LEU A 467 -9.26 6.05 21.21
CA LEU A 467 -7.93 5.71 21.70
C LEU A 467 -6.85 6.26 20.74
N TYR A 468 -7.05 6.03 19.44
CA TYR A 468 -6.09 6.52 18.45
C TYR A 468 -6.08 8.06 18.36
N GLY A 469 -7.25 8.70 18.35
CA GLY A 469 -7.37 10.17 18.33
C GLY A 469 -6.67 10.82 19.53
N SER A 470 -6.90 10.30 20.74
CA SER A 470 -6.26 10.81 21.95
C SER A 470 -4.73 10.59 21.97
N ILE A 471 -4.23 9.45 21.49
CA ILE A 471 -2.79 9.22 21.31
C ILE A 471 -2.19 10.25 20.35
N CYS A 472 -2.90 10.59 19.27
CA CYS A 472 -2.43 11.54 18.29
C CYS A 472 -2.30 12.96 18.85
N VAL A 473 -3.29 13.40 19.63
CA VAL A 473 -3.25 14.69 20.34
C VAL A 473 -2.10 14.70 21.36
N LEU A 474 -1.94 13.63 22.15
CA LEU A 474 -0.85 13.51 23.11
C LEU A 474 0.54 13.54 22.46
N ALA A 475 0.68 12.93 21.28
CA ALA A 475 1.93 12.97 20.52
C ALA A 475 2.34 14.39 20.12
N PHE A 476 1.40 15.33 19.99
CA PHE A 476 1.68 16.76 19.78
C PHE A 476 1.87 17.52 21.09
N VAL A 477 1.02 17.26 22.09
CA VAL A 477 1.06 17.97 23.39
C VAL A 477 2.36 17.70 24.13
N ILE A 478 2.82 16.44 24.20
CA ILE A 478 3.98 16.05 25.00
C ILE A 478 5.26 16.75 24.52
N PRO A 479 5.66 16.67 23.24
CA PRO A 479 6.90 17.30 22.79
C PRO A 479 6.86 18.83 22.87
N VAL A 480 5.71 19.44 22.56
CA VAL A 480 5.53 20.90 22.69
C VAL A 480 5.64 21.36 24.14
N ALA A 481 5.03 20.61 25.07
CA ALA A 481 5.15 20.88 26.50
C ALA A 481 6.61 20.76 26.96
N ILE A 482 7.32 19.70 26.54
CA ILE A 482 8.74 19.50 26.84
C ILE A 482 9.58 20.67 26.31
N CYS A 483 9.41 21.08 25.06
CA CYS A 483 10.11 22.23 24.49
C CYS A 483 9.85 23.51 25.29
N THR A 484 8.59 23.77 25.64
CA THR A 484 8.18 24.95 26.42
C THR A 484 8.80 24.95 27.81
N ILE A 485 8.83 23.78 28.47
CA ILE A 485 9.43 23.60 29.79
C ILE A 485 10.95 23.82 29.70
N ILE A 486 11.64 23.22 28.73
CA ILE A 486 13.10 23.38 28.55
C ILE A 486 13.46 24.86 28.37
N VAL A 487 12.73 25.57 27.52
CA VAL A 487 12.92 27.00 27.26
C VAL A 487 12.68 27.84 28.52
N SER A 488 11.53 27.64 29.17
CA SER A 488 11.15 28.39 30.38
C SER A 488 12.12 28.11 31.53
N TRP A 489 12.60 26.87 31.63
CA TRP A 489 13.57 26.48 32.64
C TRP A 489 14.94 27.12 32.40
N ARG A 490 15.39 27.19 31.14
CA ARG A 490 16.64 27.87 30.77
C ARG A 490 16.62 29.35 31.16
N GLU A 491 15.48 30.02 30.97
CA GLU A 491 15.31 31.45 31.27
C GLU A 491 15.16 31.74 32.77
N THR A 492 14.37 30.94 33.49
CA THR A 492 14.16 31.10 34.95
C THR A 492 15.38 30.74 35.82
N ARG A 493 16.43 30.13 35.23
CA ARG A 493 17.70 29.86 35.92
C ARG A 493 18.57 31.11 36.09
N GLN A 494 18.25 32.22 35.40
CA GLN A 494 18.96 33.49 35.52
C GLN A 494 18.61 34.19 36.85
N VAL A 495 19.51 35.07 37.32
CA VAL A 495 19.33 35.82 38.58
C VAL A 495 18.16 36.81 38.41
N PRO A 496 17.24 36.98 39.40
CA PRO A 496 16.08 37.86 39.28
C PRO A 496 16.44 39.31 38.88
N ALA A 497 17.54 39.84 39.41
CA ALA A 497 18.04 41.17 39.05
C ALA A 497 18.44 41.30 37.57
N ALA A 498 18.87 40.22 36.93
CA ALA A 498 19.20 40.20 35.50
C ALA A 498 17.95 40.11 34.62
N LEU A 499 16.85 39.52 35.13
CA LEU A 499 15.57 39.42 34.42
C LEU A 499 14.79 40.73 34.41
N LEU A 500 14.97 41.58 35.44
CA LEU A 500 14.37 42.91 35.53
C LEU A 500 15.09 43.95 34.66
N ARG A 501 16.31 43.67 34.20
CA ARG A 501 17.05 44.58 33.32
C ARG A 501 16.75 44.28 31.85
N PRO A 502 16.63 45.30 30.98
CA PRO A 502 16.52 45.08 29.55
C PRO A 502 17.76 44.33 29.05
N LYS A 503 17.54 43.32 28.20
CA LYS A 503 18.60 42.45 27.68
C LYS A 503 19.63 43.29 26.92
N SER A 504 20.88 43.30 27.37
CA SER A 504 21.96 44.00 26.68
C SER A 504 22.09 43.49 25.24
N PRO A 505 22.23 44.37 24.22
CA PRO A 505 22.46 43.94 22.86
C PRO A 505 23.76 43.15 22.79
N LYS A 506 23.74 41.98 22.12
CA LYS A 506 24.94 41.15 21.95
C LYS A 506 25.97 41.89 21.09
N ALA A 507 27.24 41.83 21.47
CA ALA A 507 28.35 42.46 20.75
C ALA A 507 28.42 42.02 19.27
N GLY A 508 28.87 42.91 18.39
CA GLY A 508 28.94 42.67 16.94
C GLY A 508 29.83 41.47 16.58
N ALA A 509 29.32 40.56 15.74
CA ALA A 509 30.07 39.42 15.24
C ALA A 509 30.77 39.76 13.90
N ARG A 510 31.97 39.20 13.67
CA ARG A 510 32.63 39.22 12.36
C ARG A 510 31.85 38.33 11.37
N VAL A 511 31.70 38.79 10.13
CA VAL A 511 30.87 38.09 9.11
C VAL A 511 31.77 37.30 8.17
N LEU A 512 31.39 36.05 7.82
CA LEU A 512 32.15 35.24 6.85
C LEU A 512 32.24 35.90 5.45
N LEU A 513 31.23 36.68 5.06
CA LEU A 513 31.22 37.44 3.79
C LEU A 513 32.21 38.61 3.75
N GLU A 514 32.77 39.06 4.89
CA GLU A 514 33.86 40.07 4.89
C GLU A 514 35.16 39.51 4.28
N HIS A 515 35.30 38.17 4.18
CA HIS A 515 36.45 37.50 3.55
C HIS A 515 36.34 37.39 2.01
N LEU A 516 35.20 37.73 1.41
CA LEU A 516 35.00 37.72 -0.04
C LEU A 516 34.88 39.18 -0.56
N PRO A 517 36.00 39.88 -0.81
CA PRO A 517 36.01 41.32 -1.09
C PRO A 517 35.22 41.70 -2.35
N PHE A 518 35.10 40.80 -3.33
CA PHE A 518 34.37 41.03 -4.58
C PHE A 518 32.87 41.29 -4.35
N ILE A 519 32.24 40.57 -3.43
CA ILE A 519 30.81 40.67 -3.12
C ILE A 519 30.58 41.80 -2.11
N TRP A 520 31.49 41.95 -1.13
CA TRP A 520 31.34 42.93 -0.06
C TRP A 520 31.44 44.39 -0.55
N ASN A 521 32.31 44.66 -1.53
CA ASN A 521 32.52 46.02 -2.03
C ASN A 521 31.37 46.53 -2.91
N ARG A 522 30.56 45.65 -3.52
CA ARG A 522 29.41 46.02 -4.37
C ARG A 522 28.10 46.27 -3.60
N LEU A 523 28.06 46.05 -2.29
CA LEU A 523 26.84 46.15 -1.49
C LEU A 523 26.65 47.57 -0.91
N SER A 524 25.42 48.10 -0.99
CA SER A 524 25.06 49.39 -0.36
C SER A 524 25.13 49.31 1.17
N PHE A 525 25.26 50.47 1.83
CA PHE A 525 25.41 50.58 3.28
C PHE A 525 24.32 49.83 4.06
N LEU A 526 23.05 49.97 3.66
CA LEU A 526 21.93 49.25 4.30
C LEU A 526 22.05 47.74 4.15
N ASN A 527 22.55 47.23 3.00
CA ASN A 527 22.76 45.79 2.80
C ASN A 527 23.89 45.26 3.69
N LYS A 528 24.98 46.03 3.84
CA LYS A 528 26.09 45.69 4.76
C LYS A 528 25.59 45.62 6.21
N VAL A 529 24.74 46.57 6.61
CA VAL A 529 24.10 46.57 7.93
C VAL A 529 23.17 45.37 8.10
N SER A 530 22.29 45.05 7.13
CA SER A 530 21.40 43.89 7.19
C SER A 530 22.16 42.57 7.33
N ILE A 531 23.21 42.35 6.54
CA ILE A 531 24.02 41.12 6.60
C ILE A 531 24.75 41.00 7.95
N ARG A 532 25.32 42.10 8.45
CA ARG A 532 25.96 42.13 9.76
C ARG A 532 24.95 41.89 10.89
N ASN A 533 23.73 42.40 10.76
CA ASN A 533 22.65 42.17 11.70
C ASN A 533 22.21 40.70 11.70
N LEU A 534 22.07 40.09 10.53
CA LEU A 534 21.74 38.68 10.35
C LEU A 534 22.79 37.77 11.02
N ALA A 535 24.07 38.04 10.78
CA ALA A 535 25.18 37.26 11.33
C ALA A 535 25.37 37.43 12.85
N ARG A 536 24.95 38.58 13.40
CA ARG A 536 24.96 38.84 14.85
C ARG A 536 23.98 37.92 15.60
N PHE A 537 22.84 37.58 15.00
CA PHE A 537 21.77 36.79 15.63
C PHE A 537 21.70 35.35 15.08
N LYS A 538 22.79 34.58 15.23
CA LYS A 538 22.92 33.20 14.72
C LYS A 538 21.72 32.29 15.06
N GLY A 539 21.19 32.37 16.28
CA GLY A 539 20.03 31.56 16.70
C GLY A 539 18.76 31.83 15.88
N ARG A 540 18.50 33.10 15.56
CA ARG A 540 17.36 33.53 14.73
C ARG A 540 17.55 33.10 13.27
N LEU A 541 18.78 33.22 12.76
CA LEU A 541 19.13 32.81 11.40
C LEU A 541 18.85 31.32 11.20
N PHE A 542 19.39 30.44 12.06
CA PHE A 542 19.18 28.99 11.92
C PHE A 542 17.72 28.58 12.09
N MET A 543 17.03 29.23 13.02
CA MET A 543 15.60 29.03 13.23
C MET A 543 14.77 29.39 11.99
N THR A 544 14.99 30.56 11.41
CA THR A 544 14.19 31.01 10.26
C THR A 544 14.51 30.17 9.03
N ILE A 545 15.79 29.90 8.79
CA ILE A 545 16.23 29.04 7.68
C ILE A 545 15.66 27.63 7.85
N GLY A 546 15.74 27.02 9.03
CA GLY A 546 15.22 25.67 9.24
C GLY A 546 13.69 25.58 9.13
N GLY A 547 12.94 26.63 9.54
CA GLY A 547 11.50 26.69 9.36
C GLY A 547 11.09 26.77 7.89
N VAL A 548 11.72 27.68 7.13
CA VAL A 548 11.50 27.82 5.67
C VAL A 548 11.97 26.56 4.92
N ALA A 549 13.14 26.01 5.30
CA ALA A 549 13.69 24.80 4.70
C ALA A 549 12.79 23.59 4.96
N GLY A 550 12.24 23.44 6.17
CA GLY A 550 11.29 22.39 6.51
C GLY A 550 10.00 22.48 5.70
N CYS A 551 9.46 23.69 5.50
CA CYS A 551 8.28 23.90 4.66
C CYS A 551 8.55 23.59 3.18
N THR A 552 9.67 24.09 2.65
CA THR A 552 10.08 23.81 1.28
C THR A 552 10.35 22.32 1.08
N ALA A 553 10.99 21.66 2.05
CA ALA A 553 11.26 20.22 2.01
C ALA A 553 9.96 19.40 2.01
N LEU A 554 8.94 19.81 2.76
CA LEU A 554 7.61 19.18 2.73
C LEU A 554 6.93 19.31 1.36
N ILE A 555 6.96 20.49 0.75
CA ILE A 555 6.38 20.72 -0.58
C ILE A 555 7.15 19.91 -1.64
N VAL A 556 8.48 19.96 -1.63
CA VAL A 556 9.34 19.16 -2.53
C VAL A 556 9.08 17.66 -2.33
N CYS A 557 8.95 17.19 -1.10
CA CYS A 557 8.66 15.78 -0.82
C CYS A 557 7.32 15.34 -1.42
N ALA A 558 6.28 16.16 -1.25
CA ALA A 558 4.96 15.86 -1.81
C ALA A 558 4.98 15.87 -3.36
N LEU A 559 5.63 16.85 -3.99
CA LEU A 559 5.80 16.88 -5.45
C LEU A 559 6.69 15.76 -5.97
N ALA A 560 7.76 15.40 -5.24
CA ALA A 560 8.65 14.29 -5.56
C ALA A 560 7.90 12.96 -5.63
N LEU A 561 6.95 12.72 -4.72
CA LEU A 561 6.10 11.55 -4.78
C LEU A 561 5.22 11.57 -6.03
N ASN A 562 4.58 12.71 -6.35
CA ASN A 562 3.78 12.84 -7.57
C ASN A 562 4.61 12.53 -8.83
N ASP A 563 5.82 13.09 -8.91
CA ASP A 563 6.73 12.88 -10.03
C ASP A 563 7.19 11.42 -10.11
N THR A 564 7.63 10.85 -9.00
CA THR A 564 8.05 9.44 -8.90
C THR A 564 6.95 8.50 -9.37
N VAL A 565 5.70 8.82 -9.05
CA VAL A 565 4.52 8.05 -9.44
C VAL A 565 4.21 8.19 -10.93
N ALA A 566 4.27 9.42 -11.45
CA ALA A 566 4.03 9.71 -12.87
C ALA A 566 5.11 9.09 -13.78
N THR A 567 6.37 9.06 -13.34
CA THR A 567 7.47 8.53 -14.14
C THR A 567 7.63 7.01 -14.03
N LEU A 568 7.05 6.38 -13.00
CA LEU A 568 7.17 4.94 -12.73
C LEU A 568 6.78 4.09 -13.96
N GLY A 569 5.61 4.38 -14.54
CA GLY A 569 5.08 3.64 -15.69
C GLY A 569 5.92 3.82 -16.95
N ILE A 570 6.32 5.07 -17.22
CA ILE A 570 7.16 5.40 -18.38
C ILE A 570 8.52 4.69 -18.28
N ARG A 571 9.19 4.74 -17.12
CA ARG A 571 10.48 4.08 -16.91
C ARG A 571 10.38 2.57 -17.04
N GLN A 572 9.29 1.96 -16.56
CA GLN A 572 9.08 0.54 -16.70
C GLN A 572 8.81 0.13 -18.15
N TYR A 573 7.79 0.72 -18.79
CA TYR A 573 7.24 0.25 -20.05
C TYR A 573 7.97 0.77 -21.29
N ASP A 574 8.62 1.94 -21.23
CA ASP A 574 9.47 2.44 -22.33
C ASP A 574 10.97 2.15 -22.08
N GLY A 575 11.39 2.12 -20.81
CA GLY A 575 12.80 1.99 -20.45
C GLY A 575 13.27 0.54 -20.24
N ILE A 576 12.63 -0.18 -19.32
CA ILE A 576 13.04 -1.52 -18.88
C ILE A 576 12.53 -2.59 -19.85
N TYR A 577 11.24 -2.54 -20.19
CA TYR A 577 10.65 -3.41 -21.21
C TYR A 577 10.80 -2.78 -22.58
N ARG A 578 11.55 -3.44 -23.48
CA ARG A 578 11.70 -3.05 -24.89
C ARG A 578 10.88 -3.94 -25.83
N TYR A 579 10.11 -4.86 -25.27
CA TYR A 579 9.15 -5.69 -25.98
C TYR A 579 7.77 -5.06 -25.87
N ASP A 580 6.93 -5.24 -26.89
CA ASP A 580 5.58 -4.66 -26.94
C ASP A 580 4.54 -5.64 -26.41
N MET A 581 4.79 -6.95 -26.51
CA MET A 581 3.80 -7.96 -26.19
C MET A 581 4.39 -9.28 -25.68
N ILE A 582 3.65 -9.94 -24.78
CA ILE A 582 3.86 -11.35 -24.40
C ILE A 582 2.55 -12.11 -24.68
N SER A 583 2.62 -13.19 -25.45
CA SER A 583 1.50 -14.13 -25.61
C SER A 583 1.82 -15.45 -24.91
N ILE A 584 0.93 -15.91 -24.04
CA ILE A 584 1.02 -17.18 -23.32
C ILE A 584 0.00 -18.14 -23.94
N SER A 585 0.42 -19.37 -24.27
CA SER A 585 -0.44 -20.43 -24.81
C SER A 585 -0.25 -21.75 -24.06
N THR A 586 -1.08 -22.73 -24.38
CA THR A 586 -0.80 -24.11 -24.00
C THR A 586 0.47 -24.62 -24.71
N PRO A 587 1.21 -25.59 -24.13
CA PRO A 587 2.41 -26.15 -24.75
C PRO A 587 2.17 -26.78 -26.12
N ASP A 588 0.95 -27.27 -26.38
CA ASP A 588 0.58 -27.92 -27.64
C ASP A 588 0.24 -26.87 -28.72
N ALA A 589 -0.50 -25.81 -28.35
CA ALA A 589 -0.80 -24.70 -29.26
C ALA A 589 0.41 -23.79 -29.54
N PHE A 590 1.43 -23.83 -28.68
CA PHE A 590 2.62 -22.99 -28.79
C PHE A 590 3.33 -23.12 -30.14
N GLN A 591 3.45 -24.34 -30.68
CA GLN A 591 4.14 -24.55 -31.97
C GLN A 591 3.35 -23.94 -33.13
N ASN A 592 2.02 -24.05 -33.11
CA ASN A 592 1.15 -23.44 -34.11
C ASN A 592 1.21 -21.92 -34.03
N MET A 593 1.15 -21.37 -32.81
CA MET A 593 1.31 -19.95 -32.59
C MET A 593 2.67 -19.45 -33.09
N LYS A 594 3.77 -20.12 -32.73
CA LYS A 594 5.11 -19.76 -33.20
C LYS A 594 5.18 -19.71 -34.73
N LYS A 595 4.63 -20.71 -35.44
CA LYS A 595 4.57 -20.71 -36.91
C LYS A 595 3.76 -19.53 -37.45
N SER A 596 2.59 -19.24 -36.87
CA SER A 596 1.74 -18.12 -37.29
C SER A 596 2.46 -16.76 -37.12
N VAL A 597 3.08 -16.53 -35.96
CA VAL A 597 3.80 -15.30 -35.67
C VAL A 597 5.08 -15.20 -36.53
N GLN A 598 5.71 -16.33 -36.88
CA GLN A 598 6.84 -16.35 -37.82
C GLN A 598 6.41 -15.90 -39.23
N LYS A 599 5.18 -16.24 -39.66
CA LYS A 599 4.58 -15.72 -40.89
C LYS A 599 4.30 -14.21 -40.78
N ASP A 600 3.80 -13.76 -39.64
CA ASP A 600 3.55 -12.34 -39.37
C ASP A 600 4.86 -11.51 -39.28
N LYS A 601 5.98 -12.15 -38.91
CA LYS A 601 7.32 -11.58 -39.02
C LYS A 601 7.75 -11.36 -40.48
N SER A 602 7.39 -12.27 -41.38
CA SER A 602 7.67 -12.11 -42.81
C SER A 602 6.84 -11.01 -43.48
N SER A 603 5.66 -10.69 -42.95
CA SER A 603 4.84 -9.55 -43.38
C SER A 603 5.21 -8.22 -42.72
N ASN A 604 6.37 -8.13 -42.06
CA ASN A 604 6.94 -6.91 -41.45
C ASN A 604 6.12 -6.33 -40.27
N LEU A 605 5.20 -7.09 -39.68
CA LEU A 605 4.42 -6.68 -38.50
C LEU A 605 5.17 -6.93 -37.18
N VAL A 606 6.03 -7.95 -37.15
CA VAL A 606 6.81 -8.37 -35.97
C VAL A 606 8.30 -8.27 -36.27
N ASP A 607 9.06 -7.61 -35.40
CA ASP A 607 10.50 -7.38 -35.58
C ASP A 607 11.33 -8.53 -34.98
N THR A 608 11.10 -8.81 -33.69
CA THR A 608 11.86 -9.82 -32.94
C THR A 608 10.92 -10.71 -32.14
N ILE A 609 11.20 -12.02 -32.13
CA ILE A 609 10.42 -13.03 -31.39
C ILE A 609 11.40 -13.78 -30.48
N LEU A 610 11.06 -13.90 -29.20
CA LEU A 610 11.80 -14.69 -28.24
C LEU A 610 10.88 -15.75 -27.60
N PRO A 611 11.11 -17.03 -27.92
CA PRO A 611 10.47 -18.13 -27.21
C PRO A 611 10.90 -18.19 -25.74
N ALA A 612 9.92 -18.18 -24.84
CA ALA A 612 10.13 -18.26 -23.40
C ALA A 612 9.20 -19.29 -22.76
N TYR A 613 9.58 -19.73 -21.57
CA TYR A 613 8.68 -20.41 -20.66
C TYR A 613 8.33 -19.47 -19.51
N ILE A 614 7.05 -19.13 -19.39
CA ILE A 614 6.51 -18.25 -18.37
C ILE A 614 5.62 -19.06 -17.45
N SER A 615 5.88 -18.97 -16.16
CA SER A 615 5.13 -19.69 -15.13
C SER A 615 4.94 -18.78 -13.92
N SER A 616 3.82 -18.91 -13.23
CA SER A 616 3.64 -18.29 -11.92
C SER A 616 4.40 -19.10 -10.86
N GLY A 617 5.06 -18.43 -9.94
CA GLY A 617 5.70 -19.03 -8.79
C GLY A 617 5.51 -18.20 -7.54
N GLU A 618 5.96 -18.74 -6.41
CA GLU A 618 6.04 -18.03 -5.14
C GLU A 618 7.48 -18.04 -4.64
N ILE A 619 7.96 -16.92 -4.14
CA ILE A 619 9.24 -16.86 -3.46
C ILE A 619 9.05 -16.60 -1.98
N ALA A 620 9.88 -17.23 -1.18
CA ALA A 620 10.01 -16.94 0.23
C ALA A 620 11.50 -16.82 0.58
N LYS A 621 11.81 -15.89 1.50
CA LYS A 621 13.13 -15.80 2.10
C LYS A 621 13.40 -17.11 2.87
N SER A 622 14.47 -17.82 2.52
CA SER A 622 14.93 -18.91 3.38
C SER A 622 15.74 -18.26 4.49
N ASP A 623 15.27 -18.31 5.74
CA ASP A 623 16.15 -18.01 6.85
C ASP A 623 17.34 -18.97 6.78
N ALA A 624 18.53 -18.38 6.89
CA ALA A 624 19.77 -19.11 6.87
C ALA A 624 19.82 -19.99 8.12
N ASP A 625 19.52 -21.26 7.93
CA ASP A 625 19.88 -22.31 8.87
C ASP A 625 21.41 -22.37 8.87
N ASN A 626 22.05 -21.54 9.72
CA ASN A 626 23.42 -21.78 10.11
C ASN A 626 23.40 -23.13 10.82
N GLY A 627 23.88 -24.16 10.13
CA GLY A 627 24.04 -25.53 10.63
C GLY A 627 24.95 -25.60 11.85
N LYS A 628 24.42 -25.16 13.00
CA LYS A 628 24.84 -25.52 14.34
C LYS A 628 23.57 -25.77 15.13
N SER A 629 23.11 -27.01 15.02
CA SER A 629 22.12 -27.60 15.91
C SER A 629 22.63 -27.52 17.34
N ASN A 630 22.36 -26.41 18.05
CA ASN A 630 22.37 -26.40 19.50
C ASN A 630 21.01 -26.92 19.95
N SER A 631 20.96 -28.24 20.11
CA SER A 631 19.94 -28.95 20.88
C SER A 631 20.04 -28.49 22.34
N ASN A 632 19.40 -27.38 22.68
CA ASN A 632 18.85 -27.09 24.02
C ASN A 632 18.22 -25.69 24.03
N SER A 633 17.00 -25.58 23.49
CA SER A 633 16.06 -24.55 23.92
C SER A 633 14.64 -25.10 23.82
N ASN A 634 14.03 -25.29 24.99
CA ASN A 634 12.69 -25.79 25.19
C ASN A 634 11.63 -24.94 24.46
N ASN A 635 10.71 -25.64 23.78
CA ASN A 635 9.31 -25.30 23.53
C ASN A 635 8.95 -23.83 23.26
N ASN A 636 8.93 -23.44 21.97
CA ASN A 636 7.90 -22.61 21.31
C ASN A 636 8.32 -22.03 19.94
N SER A 637 9.03 -22.78 19.10
CA SER A 637 9.45 -22.31 17.76
C SER A 637 9.00 -23.22 16.60
N HIS A 638 7.83 -23.86 16.71
CA HIS A 638 7.09 -24.37 15.54
C HIS A 638 6.23 -23.30 14.84
N ASN A 639 6.35 -22.03 15.25
CA ASN A 639 5.92 -20.89 14.42
C ASN A 639 6.94 -20.70 13.30
N LYS A 640 6.93 -21.63 12.32
CA LYS A 640 7.43 -21.31 10.98
C LYS A 640 6.42 -20.32 10.42
N ILE A 641 6.62 -19.05 10.77
CA ILE A 641 5.95 -17.91 10.15
C ILE A 641 6.01 -18.23 8.66
N VAL A 642 4.85 -18.33 8.01
CA VAL A 642 4.78 -18.23 6.55
C VAL A 642 5.38 -16.87 6.27
N GLY A 643 6.71 -16.83 6.11
CA GLY A 643 7.45 -15.62 5.80
C GLY A 643 6.79 -15.05 4.56
N ASP A 644 6.61 -13.73 4.54
CA ASP A 644 5.96 -13.02 3.44
C ASP A 644 6.39 -13.67 2.12
N SER A 645 5.45 -14.37 1.49
CA SER A 645 5.70 -15.10 0.26
C SER A 645 5.17 -14.24 -0.85
N GLU A 646 6.01 -13.91 -1.81
CA GLU A 646 5.62 -13.03 -2.91
C GLU A 646 5.38 -13.86 -4.16
N SER A 647 4.26 -13.62 -4.84
CA SER A 647 3.98 -14.22 -6.15
C SER A 647 4.90 -13.59 -7.19
N VAL A 648 5.62 -14.42 -7.95
CA VAL A 648 6.59 -13.98 -8.95
C VAL A 648 6.31 -14.66 -10.28
N GLN A 649 6.43 -13.92 -11.37
CA GLN A 649 6.49 -14.47 -12.71
C GLN A 649 7.90 -15.02 -12.97
N ILE A 650 8.00 -16.34 -13.13
CA ILE A 650 9.22 -17.03 -13.52
C ILE A 650 9.32 -16.96 -15.06
N VAL A 651 10.31 -16.23 -15.55
CA VAL A 651 10.63 -16.08 -16.97
C VAL A 651 11.89 -16.88 -17.27
N VAL A 652 11.73 -17.95 -18.04
CA VAL A 652 12.78 -18.88 -18.41
C VAL A 652 13.05 -18.76 -19.90
N VAL A 653 14.29 -18.45 -20.27
CA VAL A 653 14.72 -18.28 -21.67
C VAL A 653 15.87 -19.20 -22.01
N LYS A 654 15.96 -19.62 -23.28
CA LYS A 654 17.11 -20.36 -23.81
C LYS A 654 18.24 -19.41 -24.24
N ASP A 655 17.87 -18.32 -24.91
CA ASP A 655 18.80 -17.33 -25.43
C ASP A 655 18.86 -16.12 -24.49
N ALA A 656 19.93 -16.06 -23.70
CA ALA A 656 20.19 -14.96 -22.77
C ALA A 656 20.52 -13.64 -23.49
N ALA A 657 21.16 -13.70 -24.66
CA ALA A 657 21.53 -12.52 -25.43
C ALA A 657 20.29 -11.86 -26.04
N ALA A 658 19.38 -12.65 -26.62
CA ALA A 658 18.11 -12.14 -27.14
C ALA A 658 17.24 -11.51 -26.03
N LEU A 659 17.26 -12.07 -24.80
CA LEU A 659 16.57 -11.47 -23.67
C LEU A 659 17.13 -10.09 -23.32
N SER A 660 18.46 -9.90 -23.35
CA SER A 660 19.09 -8.61 -23.02
C SER A 660 18.71 -7.48 -24.00
N ASN A 661 18.34 -7.82 -25.24
CA ASN A 661 17.82 -6.87 -26.22
C ASN A 661 16.35 -6.50 -25.97
N MET A 662 15.57 -7.42 -25.38
CA MET A 662 14.14 -7.23 -25.07
C MET A 662 13.88 -6.64 -23.68
N VAL A 663 14.76 -6.90 -22.72
CA VAL A 663 14.65 -6.43 -21.34
C VAL A 663 16.00 -5.89 -20.88
N ARG A 664 16.01 -4.65 -20.39
CA ARG A 664 17.21 -4.04 -19.84
C ARG A 664 17.47 -4.55 -18.42
N LEU A 665 18.32 -5.56 -18.29
CA LEU A 665 18.71 -6.13 -17.01
C LEU A 665 19.86 -5.31 -16.39
N GLN A 666 19.55 -4.39 -15.48
CA GLN A 666 20.55 -3.56 -14.77
C GLN A 666 20.70 -4.00 -13.31
N ASP A 667 21.93 -4.17 -12.81
CA ASP A 667 22.15 -4.50 -11.40
C ASP A 667 21.97 -3.28 -10.49
N VAL A 668 21.14 -3.41 -9.47
CA VAL A 668 20.92 -2.35 -8.48
C VAL A 668 22.17 -2.14 -7.61
N ASN A 669 22.91 -3.20 -7.30
CA ASN A 669 24.05 -3.11 -6.38
C ASN A 669 25.34 -2.63 -7.04
N ASN A 670 25.42 -2.74 -8.37
CA ASN A 670 26.61 -2.39 -9.15
C ASN A 670 26.34 -1.20 -10.09
N ASN A 671 25.89 -0.06 -9.54
CA ASN A 671 25.67 1.20 -10.25
C ASN A 671 24.85 1.08 -11.56
N LEU A 672 23.84 0.21 -11.59
CA LEU A 672 22.96 0.02 -12.76
C LEU A 672 23.68 -0.44 -14.03
N GLN A 673 24.81 -1.14 -13.90
CA GLN A 673 25.48 -1.80 -15.03
C GLN A 673 24.62 -2.92 -15.59
N ASN A 674 24.67 -3.12 -16.92
CA ASN A 674 23.93 -4.17 -17.59
C ASN A 674 24.53 -5.55 -17.26
N ILE A 675 23.69 -6.50 -16.82
CA ILE A 675 24.09 -7.88 -16.51
C ILE A 675 23.43 -8.85 -17.51
N SER A 676 24.21 -9.80 -18.03
CA SER A 676 23.70 -10.92 -18.82
C SER A 676 23.20 -12.07 -17.93
N LEU A 677 22.21 -12.81 -18.43
CA LEU A 677 21.73 -14.04 -17.80
C LEU A 677 22.75 -15.17 -18.02
N ASN A 678 23.18 -15.83 -16.93
CA ASN A 678 24.05 -17.01 -17.00
C ASN A 678 23.42 -18.18 -16.25
N ASP A 679 24.03 -19.36 -16.37
CA ASP A 679 23.56 -20.59 -15.72
C ASP A 679 23.83 -20.65 -14.20
N ASP A 680 24.56 -19.70 -13.62
CA ASP A 680 25.02 -19.73 -12.22
C ASP A 680 23.92 -19.50 -11.18
N GLY A 681 22.83 -18.83 -11.57
CA GLY A 681 21.72 -18.55 -10.66
C GLY A 681 20.70 -17.55 -11.22
N PRO A 682 19.50 -17.48 -10.61
CA PRO A 682 18.43 -16.60 -11.04
C PRO A 682 18.73 -15.12 -10.73
N LEU A 683 18.13 -14.23 -11.52
CA LEU A 683 18.05 -12.80 -11.26
C LEU A 683 16.65 -12.45 -10.74
N LEU A 684 16.56 -11.65 -9.69
CA LEU A 684 15.29 -11.26 -9.06
C LEU A 684 15.01 -9.78 -9.27
N SER A 685 13.76 -9.42 -9.55
CA SER A 685 13.32 -8.02 -9.63
C SER A 685 13.50 -7.26 -8.31
N GLN A 686 13.89 -5.98 -8.41
CA GLN A 686 14.06 -5.07 -7.28
C GLN A 686 12.81 -4.91 -6.41
N SER A 687 11.62 -4.84 -7.02
CA SER A 687 10.31 -4.86 -6.34
C SER A 687 10.21 -5.98 -5.30
N ALA A 688 10.40 -7.22 -5.75
CA ALA A 688 10.30 -8.41 -4.93
C ALA A 688 11.45 -8.53 -3.90
N ALA A 689 12.66 -8.12 -4.28
CA ALA A 689 13.81 -8.11 -3.38
C ALA A 689 13.61 -7.11 -2.21
N SER A 690 13.10 -5.92 -2.50
CA SER A 690 12.83 -4.86 -1.52
C SER A 690 11.67 -5.22 -0.58
N SER A 691 10.59 -5.78 -1.13
CA SER A 691 9.44 -6.28 -0.38
C SER A 691 9.84 -7.33 0.66
N LEU A 692 10.69 -8.29 0.27
CA LEU A 692 11.13 -9.40 1.13
C LEU A 692 12.39 -9.11 1.95
N GLY A 693 13.04 -7.96 1.74
CA GLY A 693 14.33 -7.64 2.35
C GLY A 693 15.41 -8.69 2.01
N ILE A 694 15.48 -9.06 0.72
CA ILE A 694 16.45 -10.01 0.16
C ILE A 694 17.53 -9.22 -0.59
N ALA A 695 18.80 -9.48 -0.27
CA ALA A 695 19.94 -8.92 -0.99
C ALA A 695 20.55 -9.97 -1.94
N SER A 696 21.39 -9.53 -2.88
CA SER A 696 22.18 -10.41 -3.74
C SER A 696 23.02 -11.37 -2.90
N GLY A 697 23.06 -12.66 -3.27
CA GLY A 697 23.81 -13.69 -2.57
C GLY A 697 23.01 -14.48 -1.51
N ASN A 698 21.82 -14.02 -1.13
CA ASN A 698 20.97 -14.74 -0.17
C ASN A 698 20.33 -15.99 -0.79
N TYR A 699 20.00 -16.99 0.04
CA TYR A 699 19.22 -18.15 -0.39
C TYR A 699 17.72 -17.84 -0.39
N ILE A 700 17.06 -18.18 -1.50
CA ILE A 700 15.62 -18.03 -1.68
C ILE A 700 14.98 -19.40 -1.93
N THR A 701 13.76 -19.58 -1.45
CA THR A 701 12.95 -20.76 -1.79
C THR A 701 11.98 -20.36 -2.89
N ILE A 702 12.12 -20.98 -4.06
CA ILE A 702 11.22 -20.76 -5.21
C ILE A 702 10.25 -21.93 -5.31
N THR A 703 8.97 -21.62 -5.38
CA THR A 703 7.89 -22.55 -5.68
C THR A 703 7.43 -22.34 -7.11
N ASN A 704 7.37 -23.38 -7.93
CA ASN A 704 6.85 -23.30 -9.30
C ASN A 704 5.32 -23.51 -9.34
N SER A 705 4.67 -23.31 -10.49
CA SER A 705 3.24 -23.57 -10.75
C SER A 705 2.82 -25.03 -10.50
N SER A 706 3.75 -25.98 -10.60
CA SER A 706 3.54 -27.38 -10.20
C SER A 706 3.70 -27.61 -8.68
N PHE A 707 3.80 -26.54 -7.89
CA PHE A 707 3.98 -26.50 -6.44
C PHE A 707 5.25 -27.20 -5.90
N LYS A 708 6.21 -27.49 -6.78
CA LYS A 708 7.54 -27.96 -6.36
C LYS A 708 8.34 -26.80 -5.78
N ARG A 709 8.94 -27.00 -4.60
CA ARG A 709 9.81 -26.04 -3.92
C ARG A 709 11.27 -26.40 -4.13
N ALA A 710 12.09 -25.40 -4.41
CA ALA A 710 13.53 -25.55 -4.54
C ALA A 710 14.25 -24.36 -3.87
N LYS A 711 15.35 -24.65 -3.18
CA LYS A 711 16.23 -23.63 -2.59
C LYS A 711 17.34 -23.27 -3.57
N VAL A 712 17.57 -21.99 -3.80
CA VAL A 712 18.60 -21.51 -4.73
C VAL A 712 19.25 -20.22 -4.22
N LYS A 713 20.54 -20.05 -4.51
CA LYS A 713 21.29 -18.83 -4.21
C LYS A 713 20.96 -17.76 -5.25
N LEU A 714 20.58 -16.57 -4.80
CA LEU A 714 20.30 -15.44 -5.67
C LEU A 714 21.60 -14.84 -6.22
N ARG A 715 21.71 -14.68 -7.54
CA ARG A 715 22.91 -14.08 -8.17
C ARG A 715 22.94 -12.57 -7.99
N ALA A 716 21.91 -11.87 -8.49
CA ALA A 716 21.81 -10.42 -8.42
C ALA A 716 20.35 -9.96 -8.43
N VAL A 717 20.15 -8.70 -8.05
CA VAL A 717 18.85 -8.03 -8.07
C VAL A 717 18.83 -7.07 -9.25
N VAL A 718 17.89 -7.27 -10.18
CA VAL A 718 17.76 -6.45 -11.38
C VAL A 718 16.75 -5.32 -11.18
N ARG A 719 17.06 -4.14 -11.72
CA ARG A 719 16.17 -2.98 -11.75
C ARG A 719 14.90 -3.34 -12.52
N ASN A 720 13.83 -3.53 -11.77
CA ASN A 720 12.49 -3.77 -12.27
C ASN A 720 11.53 -3.18 -11.22
N LEU A 721 10.83 -2.13 -11.62
CA LEU A 721 10.07 -1.25 -10.72
C LEU A 721 8.65 -1.78 -10.48
N ILE A 722 8.10 -2.45 -11.50
CA ILE A 722 6.72 -2.95 -11.53
C ILE A 722 6.70 -4.46 -11.76
N GLY A 723 5.90 -5.13 -10.95
CA GLY A 723 5.74 -6.58 -11.03
C GLY A 723 6.95 -7.30 -10.44
N SER A 724 6.76 -8.56 -10.12
CA SER A 724 7.75 -9.39 -9.46
C SER A 724 8.17 -10.47 -10.44
N ASN A 725 9.38 -10.35 -11.00
CA ASN A 725 9.87 -11.25 -12.05
C ASN A 725 11.17 -11.92 -11.60
N ILE A 726 11.30 -13.21 -11.90
CA ILE A 726 12.56 -13.94 -11.83
C ILE A 726 12.98 -14.30 -13.24
N TYR A 727 14.19 -13.92 -13.63
CA TYR A 727 14.79 -14.30 -14.89
C TYR A 727 15.81 -15.41 -14.65
N MET A 728 15.70 -16.51 -15.39
CA MET A 728 16.69 -17.61 -15.35
C MET A 728 16.81 -18.31 -16.71
N THR A 729 17.94 -19.01 -16.94
CA THR A 729 18.11 -19.81 -18.15
C THR A 729 17.33 -21.13 -18.04
N SER A 730 16.99 -21.75 -19.17
CA SER A 730 16.36 -23.09 -19.19
C SER A 730 17.20 -24.13 -18.44
N ARG A 731 18.53 -24.09 -18.57
CA ARG A 731 19.44 -24.98 -17.85
C ARG A 731 19.44 -24.74 -16.33
N CYS A 732 19.41 -23.49 -15.91
CA CYS A 732 19.30 -23.13 -14.49
C CYS A 732 17.99 -23.66 -13.89
N TYR A 733 16.87 -23.46 -14.59
CA TYR A 733 15.56 -23.94 -14.15
C TYR A 733 15.50 -25.48 -14.04
N GLU A 734 16.03 -26.20 -15.03
CA GLU A 734 16.08 -27.67 -15.03
C GLU A 734 16.90 -28.23 -13.87
N ARG A 735 18.02 -27.57 -13.55
CA ARG A 735 18.88 -27.90 -12.40
C ARG A 735 18.15 -27.68 -11.07
N ILE A 736 17.45 -26.56 -10.92
CA ILE A 736 16.74 -26.17 -9.69
C ILE A 736 15.59 -27.13 -9.37
N PHE A 737 14.79 -27.52 -10.37
CA PHE A 737 13.60 -28.35 -10.16
C PHE A 737 13.81 -29.85 -10.38
N GLY A 738 15.06 -30.29 -10.58
CA GLY A 738 15.44 -31.70 -10.62
C GLY A 738 14.93 -32.45 -11.85
N PHE A 739 14.83 -31.79 -13.00
CA PHE A 739 14.53 -32.46 -14.26
C PHE A 739 15.78 -33.22 -14.73
N LYS A 740 15.97 -34.46 -14.26
CA LYS A 740 16.99 -35.38 -14.81
C LYS A 740 16.50 -35.91 -16.16
N ASN A 741 17.41 -36.01 -17.14
CA ASN A 741 17.23 -36.60 -18.48
C ASN A 741 16.43 -35.77 -19.51
N GLY A 742 16.93 -34.60 -19.92
CA GLY A 742 16.68 -34.05 -21.27
C GLY A 742 15.23 -33.75 -21.67
N LYS A 743 14.26 -33.82 -20.75
CA LYS A 743 12.90 -33.28 -20.98
C LYS A 743 12.99 -31.76 -20.93
N ASN A 744 13.38 -31.18 -22.07
CA ASN A 744 13.39 -29.76 -22.32
C ASN A 744 12.09 -29.14 -21.81
N VAL A 745 12.20 -28.10 -20.99
CA VAL A 745 11.04 -27.27 -20.64
C VAL A 745 10.37 -26.83 -21.95
N LYS A 746 9.12 -27.25 -22.15
CA LYS A 746 8.35 -26.86 -23.34
C LYS A 746 8.00 -25.38 -23.19
N ASN A 747 8.42 -24.58 -24.16
CA ASN A 747 8.06 -23.16 -24.21
C ASN A 747 6.53 -23.03 -24.30
N ASN A 748 5.99 -22.05 -23.60
CA ASN A 748 4.57 -21.75 -23.57
C ASN A 748 4.28 -20.26 -23.83
N ALA A 749 5.31 -19.44 -24.04
CA ALA A 749 5.14 -18.01 -24.28
C ALA A 749 6.05 -17.48 -25.39
N LEU A 750 5.56 -16.48 -26.12
CA LEU A 750 6.34 -15.69 -27.07
C LEU A 750 6.39 -14.25 -26.59
N ILE A 751 7.60 -13.73 -26.41
CA ILE A 751 7.87 -12.31 -26.17
C ILE A 751 8.16 -11.68 -27.54
N MET A 752 7.47 -10.60 -27.89
CA MET A 752 7.51 -10.01 -29.23
C MET A 752 7.77 -8.51 -29.17
N ARG A 753 8.55 -8.02 -30.13
CA ARG A 753 8.64 -6.60 -30.50
C ARG A 753 7.88 -6.38 -31.80
N LEU A 754 6.94 -5.46 -31.79
CA LEU A 754 6.02 -5.15 -32.89
C LEU A 754 6.48 -3.87 -33.60
N ARG A 755 6.12 -3.73 -34.89
CA ARG A 755 6.31 -2.49 -35.65
C ARG A 755 4.99 -1.75 -35.82
N GLY A 756 5.07 -0.43 -35.93
CA GLY A 756 3.93 0.45 -36.17
C GLY A 756 3.52 1.29 -34.96
N ASP A 757 2.49 2.09 -35.17
CA ASP A 757 1.92 2.99 -34.16
C ASP A 757 1.26 2.21 -33.00
N ASP A 758 1.02 2.88 -31.87
CA ASP A 758 0.41 2.32 -30.67
C ASP A 758 -0.92 1.59 -30.99
N ASP A 759 -1.77 2.19 -31.84
CA ASP A 759 -3.05 1.61 -32.25
C ASP A 759 -2.91 0.37 -33.13
N ALA A 760 -1.88 0.32 -33.98
CA ALA A 760 -1.58 -0.86 -34.79
C ALA A 760 -1.10 -2.01 -33.90
N ARG A 761 -0.24 -1.71 -32.92
CA ARG A 761 0.25 -2.70 -31.95
C ARG A 761 -0.88 -3.26 -31.07
N MET A 762 -1.81 -2.41 -30.65
CA MET A 762 -2.99 -2.85 -29.88
C MET A 762 -3.92 -3.77 -30.70
N ARG A 763 -4.25 -3.38 -31.93
CA ARG A 763 -5.08 -4.23 -32.82
C ARG A 763 -4.46 -5.59 -33.09
N TYR A 764 -3.15 -5.63 -33.35
CA TYR A 764 -2.45 -6.89 -33.54
C TYR A 764 -2.48 -7.77 -32.30
N ALA A 765 -2.32 -7.19 -31.10
CA ALA A 765 -2.41 -7.94 -29.85
C ALA A 765 -3.81 -8.55 -29.63
N ASP A 766 -4.87 -7.83 -29.97
CA ASP A 766 -6.24 -8.35 -29.90
C ASP A 766 -6.46 -9.50 -30.89
N HIS A 767 -5.95 -9.38 -32.13
CA HIS A 767 -5.99 -10.47 -33.11
C HIS A 767 -5.23 -11.72 -32.66
N VAL A 768 -4.13 -11.58 -31.91
CA VAL A 768 -3.41 -12.73 -31.36
C VAL A 768 -4.14 -13.31 -30.16
N ALA A 769 -4.86 -12.50 -29.36
CA ALA A 769 -5.65 -12.96 -28.23
C ALA A 769 -6.82 -13.86 -28.65
N ASP A 770 -7.42 -13.59 -29.81
CA ASP A 770 -8.54 -14.37 -30.37
C ASP A 770 -8.13 -15.71 -31.00
N ARG A 771 -6.82 -16.01 -31.13
CA ARG A 771 -6.35 -17.27 -31.72
C ARG A 771 -6.58 -18.44 -30.77
N ASP A 772 -7.00 -19.57 -31.34
CA ASP A 772 -7.21 -20.82 -30.59
C ASP A 772 -5.94 -21.29 -29.85
N GLY A 773 -6.07 -21.54 -28.56
CA GLY A 773 -5.00 -22.04 -27.69
C GLY A 773 -4.14 -20.94 -27.03
N VAL A 774 -4.42 -19.67 -27.28
CA VAL A 774 -3.86 -18.54 -26.53
C VAL A 774 -4.63 -18.38 -25.21
N LEU A 775 -3.88 -18.34 -24.11
CA LEU A 775 -4.42 -18.23 -22.75
C LEU A 775 -4.48 -16.78 -22.28
N ALA A 776 -3.45 -16.00 -22.62
CA ALA A 776 -3.35 -14.60 -22.22
C ALA A 776 -2.42 -13.84 -23.17
N VAL A 777 -2.77 -12.58 -23.43
CA VAL A 777 -1.92 -11.61 -24.12
C VAL A 777 -1.69 -10.42 -23.20
N MET A 778 -0.42 -10.11 -22.93
CA MET A 778 0.00 -8.91 -22.22
C MET A 778 0.53 -7.92 -23.25
N ASN A 779 -0.15 -6.80 -23.42
CA ASN A 779 0.27 -5.71 -24.31
C ASN A 779 0.82 -4.56 -23.47
N ILE A 780 2.09 -4.21 -23.68
CA ILE A 780 2.80 -3.16 -22.92
C ILE A 780 2.26 -1.77 -23.25
N THR A 781 1.90 -1.47 -24.49
CA THR A 781 1.26 -0.20 -24.89
C THR A 781 -0.07 -0.02 -24.17
N ARG A 782 -0.92 -1.05 -24.13
CA ARG A 782 -2.18 -1.02 -23.36
C ARG A 782 -1.90 -0.83 -21.87
N MET A 783 -0.93 -1.55 -21.31
CA MET A 783 -0.54 -1.39 -19.91
C MET A 783 -0.05 0.03 -19.61
N LYS A 784 0.71 0.66 -20.52
CA LYS A 784 1.20 2.04 -20.41
C LYS A 784 0.06 3.06 -20.41
N HIS A 785 -0.88 2.97 -21.35
CA HIS A 785 -2.03 3.90 -21.42
C HIS A 785 -3.02 3.69 -20.26
N SER A 786 -3.17 2.46 -19.80
CA SER A 786 -3.93 2.15 -18.59
C SER A 786 -3.15 2.46 -17.30
N PHE A 787 -1.89 2.88 -17.37
CA PHE A 787 -1.10 3.19 -16.19
C PHE A 787 -1.35 4.63 -15.74
N SER A 788 -2.41 4.83 -14.95
CA SER A 788 -2.70 6.11 -14.30
C SER A 788 -2.87 5.91 -12.80
N PHE A 789 -2.11 6.65 -12.00
CA PHE A 789 -2.20 6.66 -10.54
C PHE A 789 -3.14 7.76 -10.04
N ASP A 790 -4.36 7.83 -10.57
CA ASP A 790 -5.32 8.90 -10.24
C ASP A 790 -5.59 8.98 -8.72
N LEU A 791 -5.66 7.83 -8.04
CA LEU A 791 -5.79 7.76 -6.58
C LEU A 791 -4.58 8.35 -5.86
N MET A 792 -3.36 8.01 -6.29
CA MET A 792 -2.17 8.49 -5.61
C MET A 792 -1.94 9.97 -5.90
N ASN A 793 -2.25 10.44 -7.12
CA ASN A 793 -2.25 11.87 -7.44
C ASN A 793 -3.25 12.63 -6.56
N ALA A 794 -4.45 12.09 -6.34
CA ALA A 794 -5.44 12.70 -5.45
C ALA A 794 -4.98 12.73 -3.97
N VAL A 795 -4.39 11.64 -3.48
CA VAL A 795 -3.84 11.58 -2.11
C VAL A 795 -2.65 12.52 -1.95
N VAL A 796 -1.76 12.59 -2.95
CA VAL A 796 -0.62 13.51 -2.95
C VAL A 796 -1.12 14.96 -3.01
N ALA A 797 -2.11 15.29 -3.83
CA ALA A 797 -2.70 16.63 -3.89
C ALA A 797 -3.32 17.07 -2.56
N LEU A 798 -3.99 16.16 -1.85
CA LEU A 798 -4.47 16.39 -0.49
C LEU A 798 -3.30 16.75 0.46
N ILE A 799 -2.22 15.97 0.42
CA ILE A 799 -1.05 16.19 1.28
C ILE A 799 -0.33 17.50 0.93
N VAL A 800 -0.19 17.85 -0.35
CA VAL A 800 0.35 19.14 -0.81
C VAL A 800 -0.47 20.29 -0.24
N THR A 801 -1.79 20.19 -0.27
CA THR A 801 -2.69 21.25 0.25
C THR A 801 -2.51 21.45 1.76
N LEU A 802 -2.41 20.34 2.52
CA LEU A 802 -2.17 20.38 3.96
C LEU A 802 -0.77 20.90 4.30
N ALA A 803 0.24 20.52 3.52
CA ALA A 803 1.62 21.02 3.65
C ALA A 803 1.72 22.52 3.35
N ALA A 804 1.00 23.02 2.34
CA ALA A 804 0.92 24.44 2.02
C ALA A 804 0.27 25.25 3.16
N GLY A 805 -0.82 24.73 3.74
CA GLY A 805 -1.47 25.35 4.91
C GLY A 805 -0.52 25.46 6.10
N LEU A 806 0.23 24.40 6.39
CA LEU A 806 1.24 24.42 7.45
C LEU A 806 2.36 25.42 7.12
N ALA A 807 2.85 25.44 5.88
CA ALA A 807 3.90 26.35 5.44
C ALA A 807 3.51 27.82 5.65
N LEU A 808 2.26 28.19 5.33
CA LEU A 808 1.75 29.53 5.56
C LEU A 808 1.74 29.87 7.06
N ALA A 809 1.23 28.97 7.92
CA ALA A 809 1.21 29.18 9.37
C ALA A 809 2.63 29.35 9.96
N VAL A 810 3.57 28.53 9.49
CA VAL A 810 4.99 28.58 9.89
C VAL A 810 5.63 29.91 9.47
N LEU A 811 5.49 30.29 8.20
CA LEU A 811 6.05 31.54 7.67
C LEU A 811 5.46 32.75 8.38
N PHE A 812 4.15 32.73 8.66
CA PHE A 812 3.48 33.80 9.42
C PHE A 812 4.05 33.96 10.82
N THR A 813 4.29 32.84 11.51
CA THR A 813 4.94 32.82 12.83
C THR A 813 6.32 33.46 12.79
N LEU A 814 7.13 33.06 11.80
CA LEU A 814 8.49 33.57 11.62
C LEU A 814 8.49 35.07 11.31
N SER A 815 7.62 35.53 10.41
CA SER A 815 7.49 36.94 10.03
C SER A 815 7.03 37.80 11.20
N SER A 816 5.97 37.39 11.90
CA SER A 816 5.46 38.11 13.07
C SER A 816 6.48 38.18 14.20
N THR A 817 7.25 37.12 14.42
CA THR A 817 8.33 37.08 15.41
C THR A 817 9.46 38.04 15.04
N ASN A 818 9.88 38.07 13.76
CA ASN A 818 10.95 38.97 13.31
C ASN A 818 10.57 40.45 13.51
N ILE A 819 9.32 40.81 13.21
CA ILE A 819 8.81 42.17 13.38
C ILE A 819 8.79 42.57 14.86
N SER A 820 8.27 41.71 15.76
CA SER A 820 8.21 42.03 17.19
C SER A 820 9.59 42.15 17.82
N GLU A 821 10.56 41.37 17.36
CA GLU A 821 11.95 41.42 17.80
C GLU A 821 12.67 42.72 17.46
N ARG A 822 12.23 43.40 16.39
CA ARG A 822 12.87 44.60 15.86
C ARG A 822 12.01 45.85 15.98
N ALA A 823 10.92 45.78 16.74
CA ALA A 823 10.04 46.92 16.92
C ALA A 823 10.78 48.19 17.37
N ARG A 824 11.78 48.05 18.26
CA ARG A 824 12.61 49.17 18.72
C ARG A 824 13.57 49.69 17.62
N GLU A 825 14.20 48.81 16.85
CA GLU A 825 15.07 49.23 15.73
C GLU A 825 14.24 50.02 14.69
N MET A 826 13.02 49.56 14.41
CA MET A 826 12.09 50.25 13.50
C MET A 826 11.60 51.58 14.07
N ALA A 827 11.29 51.64 15.38
CA ALA A 827 10.93 52.87 16.07
C ALA A 827 12.06 53.90 15.98
N THR A 828 13.31 53.50 16.22
CA THR A 828 14.47 54.40 16.06
C THR A 828 14.63 54.91 14.64
N LEU A 829 14.41 54.07 13.62
CA LEU A 829 14.46 54.48 12.22
C LEU A 829 13.35 55.48 11.89
N LYS A 830 12.12 55.26 12.36
CA LYS A 830 11.02 56.22 12.20
C LYS A 830 11.31 57.57 12.87
N VAL A 831 11.95 57.58 14.04
CA VAL A 831 12.35 58.82 14.75
C VAL A 831 13.49 59.54 14.03
N LEU A 832 14.42 58.80 13.41
CA LEU A 832 15.50 59.34 12.58
C LEU A 832 15.01 59.93 11.24
N GLY A 833 13.70 59.89 10.96
CA GLY A 833 13.11 60.48 9.76
C GLY A 833 13.00 59.54 8.56
N PHE A 834 13.24 58.23 8.72
CA PHE A 834 13.05 57.27 7.62
C PHE A 834 11.56 57.14 7.25
N TYR A 835 11.27 57.09 5.95
CA TYR A 835 9.91 56.95 5.45
C TYR A 835 9.37 55.54 5.73
N ARG A 836 8.04 55.42 5.89
CA ARG A 836 7.37 54.11 6.12
C ARG A 836 7.78 53.06 5.08
N ARG A 837 7.88 53.44 3.80
CA ARG A 837 8.30 52.56 2.70
C ARG A 837 9.74 52.06 2.84
N GLU A 838 10.65 52.87 3.38
CA GLU A 838 12.05 52.49 3.59
C GLU A 838 12.18 51.47 4.72
N VAL A 839 11.41 51.67 5.80
CA VAL A 839 11.34 50.71 6.92
C VAL A 839 10.74 49.38 6.47
N HIS A 840 9.65 49.42 5.69
CA HIS A 840 9.08 48.21 5.08
C HIS A 840 10.10 47.49 4.19
N ALA A 841 10.73 48.19 3.25
CA ALA A 841 11.70 47.61 2.32
C ALA A 841 12.90 46.98 3.05
N TYR A 842 13.38 47.61 4.13
CA TYR A 842 14.45 47.07 4.97
C TYR A 842 14.10 45.70 5.58
N VAL A 843 12.92 45.59 6.18
CA VAL A 843 12.47 44.35 6.85
C VAL A 843 12.12 43.25 5.86
N HIS A 844 11.43 43.60 4.77
CA HIS A 844 11.08 42.64 3.72
C HIS A 844 12.32 42.05 3.07
N LYS A 845 13.32 42.89 2.77
CA LYS A 845 14.56 42.43 2.15
C LYS A 845 15.26 41.38 3.00
N GLU A 846 15.29 41.57 4.31
CA GLU A 846 15.90 40.59 5.19
C GLU A 846 15.11 39.27 5.23
N MET A 847 13.79 39.35 5.45
CA MET A 847 12.95 38.16 5.45
C MET A 847 13.02 37.41 4.11
N LEU A 848 13.11 38.13 2.99
CA LEU A 848 13.27 37.54 1.67
C LEU A 848 14.64 36.87 1.51
N THR A 849 15.73 37.48 1.99
CA THR A 849 17.07 36.84 1.95
C THR A 849 17.12 35.56 2.78
N LEU A 850 16.54 35.55 3.99
CA LEU A 850 16.41 34.34 4.81
C LEU A 850 15.55 33.28 4.14
N THR A 851 14.46 33.70 3.47
CA THR A 851 13.57 32.80 2.74
C THR A 851 14.32 32.14 1.58
N VAL A 852 15.07 32.91 0.79
CA VAL A 852 15.86 32.39 -0.34
C VAL A 852 16.91 31.38 0.13
N ILE A 853 17.63 31.69 1.22
CA ILE A 853 18.59 30.74 1.81
C ILE A 853 17.86 29.49 2.32
N GLY A 854 16.70 29.66 2.96
CA GLY A 854 15.84 28.57 3.41
C GLY A 854 15.37 27.67 2.26
N ILE A 855 14.98 28.25 1.13
CA ILE A 855 14.61 27.51 -0.09
C ILE A 855 15.83 26.73 -0.59
N LEU A 856 16.99 27.37 -0.74
CA LEU A 856 18.22 26.72 -1.22
C LEU A 856 18.62 25.51 -0.37
N VAL A 857 18.44 25.57 0.96
CA VAL A 857 18.67 24.44 1.87
C VAL A 857 17.51 23.43 1.83
N GLY A 858 16.28 23.90 1.66
CA GLY A 858 15.07 23.09 1.65
C GLY A 858 14.92 22.19 0.41
N LEU A 859 15.40 22.62 -0.76
CA LEU A 859 15.35 21.82 -1.99
C LEU A 859 16.10 20.46 -1.86
N PRO A 860 17.39 20.41 -1.48
CA PRO A 860 18.10 19.13 -1.30
C PRO A 860 17.55 18.35 -0.09
N LEU A 861 17.13 19.04 0.96
CA LEU A 861 16.51 18.40 2.13
C LEU A 861 15.21 17.68 1.76
N GLY A 862 14.39 18.28 0.91
CA GLY A 862 13.15 17.67 0.42
C GLY A 862 13.39 16.40 -0.38
N ARG A 863 14.43 16.36 -1.22
CA ARG A 863 14.85 15.14 -1.93
C ARG A 863 15.28 14.03 -0.96
N LEU A 864 16.07 14.40 0.05
CA LEU A 864 16.54 13.46 1.06
C LEU A 864 15.36 12.86 1.82
N VAL A 865 14.42 13.71 2.25
CA VAL A 865 13.21 13.28 2.96
C VAL A 865 12.34 12.38 2.08
N ALA A 866 12.14 12.72 0.80
CA ALA A 866 11.43 11.87 -0.15
C ALA A 866 12.11 10.50 -0.31
N GLY A 867 13.44 10.46 -0.38
CA GLY A 867 14.24 9.22 -0.42
C GLY A 867 14.06 8.34 0.80
N LEU A 868 14.10 8.93 1.99
CA LEU A 868 13.84 8.20 3.24
C LEU A 868 12.41 7.65 3.28
N LEU A 869 11.46 8.42 2.76
CA LEU A 869 10.06 8.06 2.71
C LEU A 869 9.81 6.86 1.78
N THR A 870 10.28 6.89 0.53
CA THR A 870 10.07 5.77 -0.40
C THR A 870 10.83 4.51 -0.01
N ASN A 871 11.98 4.62 0.64
CA ASN A 871 12.69 3.45 1.18
C ASN A 871 11.92 2.79 2.34
N ALA A 872 11.12 3.55 3.09
CA ALA A 872 10.22 3.01 4.11
C ALA A 872 8.97 2.34 3.50
N LEU A 873 8.59 2.71 2.27
CA LEU A 873 7.46 2.16 1.52
C LEU A 873 7.82 0.79 0.90
N ARG A 874 7.92 -0.26 1.73
CA ARG A 874 8.10 -1.65 1.27
C ARG A 874 6.78 -2.23 0.75
N MET A 875 6.46 -2.01 -0.52
CA MET A 875 5.23 -2.54 -1.14
C MET A 875 5.49 -3.80 -1.97
N PRO A 876 4.60 -4.81 -1.90
CA PRO A 876 4.68 -5.97 -2.79
C PRO A 876 4.49 -5.58 -4.26
N SER A 877 5.35 -6.12 -5.13
CA SER A 877 5.33 -5.92 -6.58
C SER A 877 5.48 -4.48 -7.08
N LEU A 878 5.90 -3.54 -6.22
CA LEU A 878 6.16 -2.14 -6.58
C LEU A 878 7.39 -1.60 -5.86
N TYR A 879 8.28 -0.94 -6.59
CA TYR A 879 9.40 -0.20 -6.03
C TYR A 879 9.40 1.26 -6.52
N PHE A 880 9.35 2.21 -5.59
CA PHE A 880 9.38 3.65 -5.91
C PHE A 880 10.81 4.17 -5.90
N GLU A 881 11.36 4.37 -7.09
CA GLU A 881 12.64 5.06 -7.26
C GLU A 881 12.42 6.57 -7.21
N VAL A 882 12.97 7.26 -6.20
CA VAL A 882 12.74 8.70 -6.04
C VAL A 882 13.27 9.47 -7.23
N GLU A 883 12.35 10.11 -7.92
CA GLU A 883 12.62 11.08 -8.96
C GLU A 883 11.96 12.40 -8.59
N VAL A 884 12.72 13.47 -8.77
CA VAL A 884 12.21 14.83 -8.62
C VAL A 884 12.51 15.53 -9.93
N SER A 885 11.46 15.91 -10.65
CA SER A 885 11.64 16.66 -11.88
C SER A 885 12.29 18.03 -11.57
N PRO A 886 13.14 18.56 -12.45
CA PRO A 886 13.68 19.91 -12.29
C PRO A 886 12.57 20.97 -12.13
N LEU A 887 11.44 20.75 -12.81
CA LEU A 887 10.27 21.61 -12.76
C LEU A 887 9.64 21.62 -11.36
N SER A 888 9.55 20.48 -10.68
CA SER A 888 9.04 20.39 -9.29
C SER A 888 9.90 21.16 -8.29
N TYR A 889 11.22 21.22 -8.46
CA TYR A 889 12.06 22.09 -7.64
C TYR A 889 11.74 23.57 -7.85
N VAL A 890 11.52 23.98 -9.10
CA VAL A 890 11.15 25.36 -9.45
C VAL A 890 9.77 25.71 -8.88
N ILE A 891 8.78 24.83 -9.04
CA ILE A 891 7.44 25.02 -8.46
C ILE A 891 7.52 25.15 -6.94
N ALA A 892 8.24 24.25 -6.26
CA ALA A 892 8.34 24.30 -4.80
C ALA A 892 9.03 25.59 -4.32
N GLY A 893 10.13 25.99 -4.95
CA GLY A 893 10.81 27.24 -4.63
C GLY A 893 9.92 28.47 -4.87
N PHE A 894 9.23 28.52 -6.01
CA PHE A 894 8.33 29.62 -6.36
C PHE A 894 7.10 29.67 -5.46
N ALA A 895 6.51 28.53 -5.12
CA ALA A 895 5.39 28.43 -4.18
C ALA A 895 5.77 28.93 -2.78
N THR A 896 6.94 28.50 -2.25
CA THR A 896 7.44 29.01 -0.97
C THR A 896 7.67 30.53 -1.02
N LEU A 897 8.20 31.04 -2.14
CA LEU A 897 8.43 32.47 -2.31
C LEU A 897 7.09 33.26 -2.35
N ILE A 898 6.08 32.75 -3.06
CA ILE A 898 4.72 33.31 -3.04
C ILE A 898 4.16 33.31 -1.63
N PHE A 899 4.25 32.20 -0.89
CA PHE A 899 3.77 32.15 0.49
C PHE A 899 4.48 33.15 1.39
N ALA A 900 5.80 33.32 1.23
CA ALA A 900 6.54 34.33 1.98
C ALA A 900 6.08 35.76 1.64
N LEU A 901 5.80 36.07 0.37
CA LEU A 901 5.26 37.36 -0.04
C LEU A 901 3.85 37.60 0.51
N ILE A 902 2.97 36.60 0.46
CA ILE A 902 1.62 36.67 1.04
C ILE A 902 1.70 36.95 2.54
N VAL A 903 2.58 36.25 3.24
CA VAL A 903 2.79 36.46 4.67
C VAL A 903 3.34 37.86 4.96
N GLN A 904 4.34 38.32 4.21
CA GLN A 904 4.88 39.67 4.36
C GLN A 904 3.79 40.72 4.16
N TRP A 905 3.00 40.59 3.09
CA TRP A 905 1.86 41.48 2.85
C TRP A 905 0.86 41.46 4.02
N SER A 906 0.57 40.28 4.57
CA SER A 906 -0.31 40.13 5.74
C SER A 906 0.27 40.75 7.02
N THR A 907 1.58 40.83 7.19
CA THR A 907 2.22 41.38 8.39
C THR A 907 2.53 42.88 8.30
N ASN A 908 2.46 43.48 7.12
CA ASN A 908 2.66 44.93 6.90
C ASN A 908 1.82 45.85 7.78
N PRO A 909 0.51 45.59 8.00
CA PRO A 909 -0.28 46.41 8.91
C PRO A 909 0.26 46.41 10.34
N ALA A 910 0.97 45.36 10.77
CA ALA A 910 1.60 45.30 12.08
C ALA A 910 2.80 46.25 12.17
N LEU A 911 3.58 46.41 11.09
CA LEU A 911 4.70 47.37 11.01
C LEU A 911 4.22 48.83 11.08
N ASP A 912 3.09 49.14 10.46
CA ASP A 912 2.54 50.50 10.45
C ASP A 912 2.03 50.92 11.83
N ARG A 913 1.48 49.98 12.61
CA ARG A 913 0.95 50.21 13.96
C ARG A 913 2.03 50.40 15.04
N ILE A 914 3.31 50.20 14.73
CA ILE A 914 4.40 50.44 15.68
C ILE A 914 4.55 51.94 15.88
N ASP A 915 4.09 52.42 17.04
CA ASP A 915 4.26 53.80 17.49
C ASP A 915 5.69 53.99 18.04
N PRO A 916 6.49 54.91 17.46
CA PRO A 916 7.85 55.16 17.89
C PRO A 916 7.96 55.66 19.34
N VAL A 917 6.97 56.42 19.83
CA VAL A 917 7.04 57.05 21.17
C VAL A 917 6.87 56.00 22.26
N SER A 918 5.84 55.15 22.17
CA SER A 918 5.64 54.04 23.11
C SER A 918 6.77 52.99 23.08
N SER A 919 7.32 52.72 21.90
CA SER A 919 8.39 51.71 21.72
C SER A 919 9.74 52.12 22.33
N LEU A 920 9.97 53.43 22.48
CA LEU A 920 11.18 54.00 23.11
C LEU A 920 11.01 54.25 24.62
N LYS A 921 9.78 54.57 25.07
CA LYS A 921 9.46 54.82 26.50
C LYS A 921 9.51 53.59 27.40
N SER A 922 9.52 52.37 26.87
CA SER A 922 9.37 51.12 27.65
C SER A 922 10.54 50.75 28.59
N VAL A 923 11.44 51.69 28.94
CA VAL A 923 12.66 51.47 29.73
C VAL A 923 12.83 52.49 30.86
N GLU A 924 12.01 53.54 30.92
CA GLU A 924 11.98 54.43 32.10
C GLU A 924 10.98 53.96 33.15
#